data_AF-A0A834GUJ0-F1
#
_entry.id   AF-A0A834GUJ0-F1
#
_cell.length_a   1.000
_cell.length_b   1.000
_cell.length_c   1.000
_cell.angle_alpha   90.00
_cell.angle_beta   90.00
_cell.angle_gamma   90.00
#
_symmetry.space_group_name_H-M   'P 1'
#
loop_
_entity.id
_entity.type
_entity.pdbx_description
1 polymer ?
#
loop_
_entity_poly.entity_id
_entity_poly.type
_entity_poly.pdbx_seq_one_letter_code
_entity_poly.pdbx_strand_id
1 'polypeptide(L)'
;MNPQHSMPEHLRVMSAMIRDLRAAGNVLTDEQQILAMLRSLPDKTWDHFKLTMTHNEMVKTFNDLKCHLELEAERQDAMRGNESEDGDIIDCIDIHKQPAFDHPALRNHTIQMTPSYNPQTERTTTTMETSTKGRGGSSVTVTSQLWQRSGSCPEGTIPIRRIQKKELLKASSVKEYGRKKPSQKFNHLDEDIDSYLQLENHSLAILLTEGYSYSGAKGDIKVWNPFVETDDEYSTSRVSLKNGPYMSYEAIESGWAVNPGVYGDRSTRLFVYWTTDSSKTTGCFDLTCPGFVQTSNEVALGAAIYPISTSTGLPYQITTYIFQDPNTSNWWVQFGEKTNIGYWPPDLFTLLRYHAITVQWGGEVCSSKTGIHPHTATGMGSGNFPDYVFGNSGYVKRMRVRQTILDLRFPEWVDTYTDEYKCYDAFYLGDYVEDPEFYYGGPELKQELTTLANSSVGLKASLSSFVLCLKLSLHSMYPNGLTSGVVGVDSKSGHKLLEVERKLDRLNKHAVKSIHSEDGDIIDCVDIYNQPAFDHPALRNHTIQMTASYYPTMERTSTTMKASTKGKRGSSLNVTSQLWQRSGSCPEGTIPIRRIQKQDLLKANSLKEYGRKKPRFSQRFQHLGDNIDSFLQQENHSVAILIAQGFSYLGAQGDIKVDNPFVESDDYSTSQVSLKNGNYMYYEAVESGWAVNPRVYGDRTTRLFVYWTVDSSNTTGCFDLTCPGFVQTSNKVALGAAVYPISTSGGLPYQITVYIYKDTNTNNWWVQYNGINIGYWPPDLFGALRYHAESVEWGGEVYSSKIGTHPHTATAMGNGQFPNWDDYGCISGCVKRMRVRENSLDLRFPEFVNAYADEYRCYDVFYVEDYVEDPEFYYGGPGKSLWCP
;
A
#
# COMPACT_ATOMS: atom_id res chain seq x y z
N MET A 1 -30.05 58.54 -14.44
CA MET A 1 -28.79 58.09 -13.81
C MET A 1 -27.67 58.39 -14.79
N ASN A 2 -26.59 59.06 -14.37
CA ASN A 2 -25.40 59.22 -15.22
C ASN A 2 -24.80 57.81 -15.46
N PRO A 3 -24.51 57.39 -16.71
CA PRO A 3 -23.94 56.08 -16.99
C PRO A 3 -22.62 55.79 -16.24
N GLN A 4 -21.93 56.81 -15.73
CA GLN A 4 -20.70 56.67 -14.97
C GLN A 4 -20.87 56.61 -13.44
N HIS A 5 -22.08 56.74 -12.90
CA HIS A 5 -22.31 56.65 -11.45
C HIS A 5 -22.77 55.25 -11.04
N SER A 6 -22.25 54.72 -9.93
CA SER A 6 -22.77 53.53 -9.27
C SER A 6 -24.15 53.80 -8.63
N MET A 7 -24.93 52.76 -8.33
CA MET A 7 -26.25 52.95 -7.69
C MET A 7 -26.16 53.67 -6.33
N PRO A 8 -25.19 53.35 -5.44
CA PRO A 8 -25.01 54.10 -4.20
C PRO A 8 -24.68 55.58 -4.42
N GLU A 9 -23.87 55.91 -5.43
CA GLU A 9 -23.56 57.30 -5.79
C GLU A 9 -24.80 58.02 -6.34
N HIS A 10 -25.59 57.36 -7.20
CA HIS A 10 -26.83 57.91 -7.73
C HIS A 10 -27.85 58.19 -6.61
N LEU A 11 -28.00 57.25 -5.65
CA LEU A 11 -28.86 57.43 -4.47
C LEU A 11 -28.37 58.57 -3.57
N ARG A 12 -27.04 58.73 -3.40
CA ARG A 12 -26.45 59.83 -2.64
C ARG A 12 -26.70 61.18 -3.29
N VAL A 13 -26.58 61.28 -4.61
CA VAL A 13 -26.89 62.50 -5.38
C VAL A 13 -28.37 62.85 -5.27
N MET A 14 -29.27 61.87 -5.44
CA MET A 14 -30.71 62.08 -5.33
C MET A 14 -31.13 62.50 -3.92
N SER A 15 -30.54 61.90 -2.89
CA SER A 15 -30.76 62.28 -1.49
C SER A 15 -30.31 63.73 -1.21
N ALA A 16 -29.18 64.14 -1.79
CA ALA A 16 -28.69 65.51 -1.67
C ALA A 16 -29.62 66.51 -2.39
N MET A 17 -30.08 66.18 -3.61
CA MET A 17 -31.02 67.03 -4.35
C MET A 17 -32.35 67.21 -3.62
N ILE A 18 -32.92 66.16 -3.02
CA ILE A 18 -34.15 66.25 -2.21
C ILE A 18 -33.94 67.17 -1.01
N ARG A 19 -32.77 67.09 -0.36
CA ARG A 19 -32.42 67.94 0.79
C ARG A 19 -32.25 69.42 0.37
N ASP A 20 -31.61 69.68 -0.76
CA ASP A 20 -31.35 71.04 -1.24
C ASP A 20 -32.64 71.71 -1.74
N LEU A 21 -33.55 70.96 -2.39
CA LEU A 21 -34.89 71.44 -2.74
C LEU A 21 -35.71 71.81 -1.50
N ARG A 22 -35.64 70.98 -0.45
CA ARG A 22 -36.27 71.28 0.84
C ARG A 22 -35.71 72.56 1.47
N ALA A 23 -34.39 72.77 1.40
CA ALA A 23 -33.74 73.98 1.90
C ALA A 23 -34.13 75.24 1.11
N ALA A 24 -34.45 75.09 -0.18
CA ALA A 24 -34.95 76.16 -1.05
C ALA A 24 -36.47 76.41 -0.92
N GLY A 25 -37.16 75.75 0.02
CA GLY A 25 -38.59 75.92 0.29
C GLY A 25 -39.53 75.05 -0.57
N ASN A 26 -39.00 74.15 -1.40
CA ASN A 26 -39.77 73.23 -2.24
C ASN A 26 -39.85 71.84 -1.59
N VAL A 27 -40.93 71.55 -0.88
CA VAL A 27 -41.13 70.26 -0.19
C VAL A 27 -41.87 69.28 -1.11
N LEU A 28 -41.16 68.25 -1.58
CA LEU A 28 -41.74 67.15 -2.36
C LEU A 28 -42.46 66.16 -1.43
N THR A 29 -43.64 65.68 -1.82
CA THR A 29 -44.31 64.58 -1.12
C THR A 29 -43.54 63.27 -1.29
N ASP A 30 -43.73 62.30 -0.39
CA ASP A 30 -43.02 61.00 -0.48
C ASP A 30 -43.31 60.28 -1.81
N GLU A 31 -44.54 60.37 -2.31
CA GLU A 31 -44.95 59.85 -3.62
C GLU A 31 -44.20 60.52 -4.77
N GLN A 32 -44.03 61.85 -4.72
CA GLN A 32 -43.26 62.60 -5.73
C GLN A 32 -41.77 62.21 -5.71
N GLN A 33 -41.21 61.98 -4.51
CA GLN A 33 -39.82 61.53 -4.37
C GLN A 33 -39.61 60.11 -4.94
N ILE A 34 -40.54 59.19 -4.66
CA ILE A 34 -40.53 57.81 -5.19
C ILE A 34 -40.64 57.82 -6.72
N LEU A 35 -41.61 58.55 -7.28
CA LEU A 35 -41.82 58.62 -8.73
C LEU A 35 -40.63 59.26 -9.45
N ALA A 36 -40.03 60.31 -8.88
CA ALA A 36 -38.83 60.93 -9.43
C ALA A 36 -37.64 59.94 -9.44
N MET A 37 -37.49 59.16 -8.37
CA MET A 37 -36.44 58.15 -8.27
C MET A 37 -36.63 57.03 -9.30
N LEU A 38 -37.83 56.45 -9.40
CA LEU A 38 -38.13 55.37 -10.36
C LEU A 38 -37.94 55.82 -11.82
N ARG A 39 -38.31 57.06 -12.15
CA ARG A 39 -38.07 57.65 -13.49
C ARG A 39 -36.60 57.91 -13.78
N SER A 40 -35.77 58.07 -12.75
CA SER A 40 -34.34 58.34 -12.92
C SER A 40 -33.50 57.09 -13.23
N LEU A 41 -34.06 55.88 -13.05
CA LEU A 41 -33.39 54.60 -13.31
C LEU A 41 -33.37 54.28 -14.83
N PRO A 42 -32.37 53.55 -15.35
CA PRO A 42 -32.28 53.19 -16.77
C PRO A 42 -33.39 52.23 -17.26
N ASP A 43 -34.03 52.54 -18.40
CA ASP A 43 -35.18 51.82 -19.01
C ASP A 43 -34.83 50.51 -19.76
N LYS A 44 -33.74 49.82 -19.39
CA LYS A 44 -33.40 48.51 -19.99
C LYS A 44 -33.02 47.48 -18.94
N THR A 45 -32.33 47.91 -17.89
CA THR A 45 -31.85 47.03 -16.81
C THR A 45 -32.79 47.02 -15.60
N TRP A 46 -33.68 48.01 -15.45
CA TRP A 46 -34.50 48.18 -14.25
C TRP A 46 -36.02 48.08 -14.48
N ASP A 47 -36.48 47.74 -15.67
CA ASP A 47 -37.92 47.76 -16.02
C ASP A 47 -38.76 46.82 -15.17
N HIS A 48 -38.25 45.62 -14.91
CA HIS A 48 -38.95 44.67 -14.04
C HIS A 48 -39.08 45.22 -12.62
N PHE A 49 -38.00 45.77 -12.06
CA PHE A 49 -38.01 46.38 -10.74
C PHE A 49 -38.95 47.59 -10.67
N LYS A 50 -38.96 48.45 -11.70
CA LYS A 50 -39.90 49.57 -11.80
C LYS A 50 -41.35 49.09 -11.73
N LEU A 51 -41.67 48.02 -12.46
CA LEU A 51 -43.00 47.39 -12.46
C LEU A 51 -43.37 46.77 -11.11
N THR A 52 -42.42 46.13 -10.42
CA THR A 52 -42.65 45.54 -9.10
C THR A 52 -42.88 46.62 -8.04
N MET A 53 -42.10 47.71 -8.07
CA MET A 53 -42.16 48.77 -7.06
C MET A 53 -43.37 49.68 -7.23
N THR A 54 -43.94 49.81 -8.43
CA THR A 54 -45.18 50.57 -8.64
C THR A 54 -46.42 49.90 -8.04
N HIS A 55 -46.35 48.60 -7.72
CA HIS A 55 -47.45 47.82 -7.14
C HIS A 55 -47.18 47.38 -5.69
N ASN A 56 -46.09 47.85 -5.07
CA ASN A 56 -45.69 47.43 -3.73
C ASN A 56 -46.23 48.38 -2.66
N GLU A 57 -47.29 47.95 -1.94
CA GLU A 57 -47.95 48.75 -0.89
C GLU A 57 -47.09 49.01 0.36
N MET A 58 -45.95 48.31 0.50
CA MET A 58 -45.04 48.47 1.64
C MET A 58 -44.02 49.61 1.46
N VAL A 59 -43.88 50.16 0.26
CA VAL A 59 -42.91 51.22 -0.03
C VAL A 59 -43.62 52.57 0.02
N LYS A 60 -43.47 53.29 1.14
CA LYS A 60 -44.19 54.55 1.38
C LYS A 60 -43.29 55.78 1.39
N THR A 61 -42.00 55.60 1.61
CA THR A 61 -41.02 56.68 1.69
C THR A 61 -39.85 56.46 0.74
N PHE A 62 -39.09 57.53 0.45
CA PHE A 62 -37.85 57.43 -0.32
C PHE A 62 -36.83 56.48 0.32
N ASN A 63 -36.79 56.39 1.66
CA ASN A 63 -35.88 55.47 2.37
C ASN A 63 -36.28 54.01 2.18
N ASP A 64 -37.59 53.70 2.12
CA ASP A 64 -38.05 52.33 1.85
C ASP A 64 -37.66 51.89 0.44
N LEU A 65 -37.83 52.78 -0.54
CA LEU A 65 -37.42 52.55 -1.94
C LEU A 65 -35.90 52.42 -2.06
N LYS A 66 -35.14 53.25 -1.34
CA LYS A 66 -33.68 53.22 -1.31
C LYS A 66 -33.15 51.86 -0.87
N CYS A 67 -33.69 51.28 0.20
CA CYS A 67 -33.30 49.97 0.70
C CYS A 67 -33.52 48.86 -0.36
N HIS A 68 -34.66 48.86 -1.04
CA HIS A 68 -34.95 47.90 -2.11
C HIS A 68 -34.05 48.11 -3.34
N LEU A 69 -33.70 49.35 -3.66
CA LEU A 69 -32.78 49.66 -4.76
C LEU A 69 -31.34 49.24 -4.44
N GLU A 70 -30.90 49.37 -3.18
CA GLU A 70 -29.61 48.87 -2.72
C GLU A 70 -29.58 47.33 -2.82
N LEU A 71 -30.63 46.64 -2.35
CA LEU A 71 -30.75 45.19 -2.45
C LEU A 71 -30.82 44.68 -3.90
N GLU A 72 -31.57 45.35 -4.78
CA GLU A 72 -31.64 44.96 -6.19
C GLU A 72 -30.34 45.33 -6.93
N ALA A 73 -29.64 46.39 -6.54
CA ALA A 73 -28.33 46.72 -7.10
C ALA A 73 -27.27 45.71 -6.66
N GLU A 74 -27.29 45.30 -5.40
CA GLU A 74 -26.48 44.16 -4.92
C GLU A 74 -26.84 42.88 -5.67
N ARG A 75 -28.13 42.65 -5.96
CA ARG A 75 -28.58 41.52 -6.80
C ARG A 75 -28.08 41.63 -8.24
N GLN A 76 -28.10 42.82 -8.84
CA GLN A 76 -27.63 43.06 -10.21
C GLN A 76 -26.10 43.00 -10.33
N ASP A 77 -25.37 43.53 -9.35
CA ASP A 77 -23.90 43.37 -9.26
C ASP A 77 -23.54 41.91 -9.01
N ALA A 78 -24.30 41.19 -8.18
CA ALA A 78 -24.22 39.74 -8.06
C ALA A 78 -24.68 39.00 -9.32
N MET A 79 -25.29 39.66 -10.31
CA MET A 79 -25.58 39.11 -11.64
C MET A 79 -24.53 39.49 -12.69
N ARG A 80 -23.60 40.38 -12.37
CA ARG A 80 -22.53 40.89 -13.24
C ARG A 80 -21.27 40.02 -13.15
N GLY A 81 -21.44 38.70 -13.16
CA GLY A 81 -20.31 37.79 -13.26
C GLY A 81 -19.69 37.84 -14.65
N ASN A 82 -18.42 37.44 -14.77
CA ASN A 82 -17.77 37.35 -16.07
C ASN A 82 -18.33 36.13 -16.79
N GLU A 83 -19.07 36.36 -17.88
CA GLU A 83 -19.53 35.28 -18.75
C GLU A 83 -18.34 34.78 -19.59
N SER A 84 -18.03 33.51 -19.40
CA SER A 84 -16.99 32.79 -20.13
C SER A 84 -17.52 32.31 -21.49
N GLU A 85 -16.62 31.99 -22.41
CA GLU A 85 -16.95 31.55 -23.78
C GLU A 85 -17.81 30.27 -23.81
N ASP A 86 -17.74 29.45 -22.77
CA ASP A 86 -18.55 28.24 -22.54
C ASP A 86 -19.91 28.51 -21.88
N GLY A 87 -20.22 29.77 -21.55
CA GLY A 87 -21.48 30.18 -20.91
C GLY A 87 -21.48 30.05 -19.38
N ASP A 88 -20.33 29.76 -18.77
CA ASP A 88 -20.15 29.85 -17.32
C ASP A 88 -20.17 31.30 -16.86
N ILE A 89 -20.78 31.57 -15.71
CA ILE A 89 -20.73 32.88 -15.07
C ILE A 89 -19.88 32.75 -13.80
N ILE A 90 -18.79 33.49 -13.72
CA ILE A 90 -17.90 33.51 -12.56
C ILE A 90 -18.17 34.74 -11.71
N ASP A 91 -18.52 34.50 -10.44
CA ASP A 91 -18.74 35.52 -9.43
C ASP A 91 -17.48 35.70 -8.57
N CYS A 92 -16.98 36.93 -8.46
CA CYS A 92 -15.89 37.26 -7.55
C CYS A 92 -16.47 37.57 -6.18
N ILE A 93 -16.38 36.62 -5.26
CA ILE A 93 -16.98 36.71 -3.92
C ILE A 93 -15.88 37.07 -2.93
N ASP A 94 -16.18 37.99 -2.01
CA ASP A 94 -15.29 38.33 -0.89
C ASP A 94 -14.85 37.06 -0.15
N ILE A 95 -13.55 36.93 0.09
CA ILE A 95 -12.97 35.70 0.65
C ILE A 95 -13.58 35.30 1.99
N HIS A 96 -14.09 36.26 2.79
CA HIS A 96 -14.74 35.99 4.07
C HIS A 96 -16.22 35.61 3.96
N LYS A 97 -16.82 35.72 2.76
CA LYS A 97 -18.22 35.39 2.47
C LYS A 97 -18.38 34.08 1.69
N GLN A 98 -17.32 33.30 1.57
CA GLN A 98 -17.33 32.05 0.81
C GLN A 98 -18.16 30.94 1.50
N PRO A 99 -18.71 29.97 0.74
CA PRO A 99 -19.56 28.92 1.27
C PRO A 99 -18.92 28.07 2.38
N ALA A 100 -17.58 28.00 2.44
CA ALA A 100 -16.85 27.23 3.44
C ALA A 100 -17.33 27.47 4.89
N PHE A 101 -17.67 28.72 5.22
CA PHE A 101 -18.00 29.14 6.58
C PHE A 101 -19.44 28.81 7.01
N ASP A 102 -20.27 28.30 6.09
CA ASP A 102 -21.56 27.72 6.45
C ASP A 102 -21.40 26.39 7.20
N HIS A 103 -20.22 25.75 7.11
CA HIS A 103 -19.91 24.54 7.84
C HIS A 103 -19.82 24.85 9.35
N PRO A 104 -20.51 24.11 10.24
CA PRO A 104 -20.52 24.38 11.67
C PRO A 104 -19.13 24.48 12.31
N ALA A 105 -18.20 23.63 11.87
CA ALA A 105 -16.81 23.65 12.37
C ALA A 105 -16.01 24.88 11.92
N LEU A 106 -16.42 25.58 10.85
CA LEU A 106 -15.64 26.63 10.22
C LEU A 106 -16.17 28.06 10.42
N ARG A 107 -17.27 28.25 11.17
CA ARG A 107 -17.91 29.57 11.34
C ARG A 107 -16.99 30.68 11.85
N ASN A 108 -16.01 30.33 12.69
CA ASN A 108 -15.02 31.24 13.26
C ASN A 108 -13.59 30.91 12.79
N HIS A 109 -13.47 30.20 11.66
CA HIS A 109 -12.19 29.75 11.13
C HIS A 109 -11.34 30.96 10.71
N THR A 110 -10.06 30.93 11.07
CA THR A 110 -9.10 31.96 10.64
C THR A 110 -8.47 31.52 9.32
N ILE A 111 -8.64 32.33 8.27
CA ILE A 111 -8.15 31.98 6.93
C ILE A 111 -6.62 32.01 6.89
N GLN A 112 -6.01 30.86 6.64
CA GLN A 112 -4.62 30.78 6.23
C GLN A 112 -4.48 31.16 4.74
N MET A 113 -3.88 32.31 4.43
CA MET A 113 -3.76 32.80 3.04
C MET A 113 -2.74 32.03 2.19
N THR A 114 -1.66 31.55 2.80
CA THR A 114 -0.63 30.75 2.11
C THR A 114 -0.12 29.64 3.01
N PRO A 115 0.31 28.50 2.46
CA PRO A 115 0.98 27.45 3.23
C PRO A 115 2.18 27.99 4.01
N SER A 116 2.45 27.39 5.17
CA SER A 116 3.54 27.83 6.05
C SER A 116 4.94 27.51 5.50
N TYR A 117 5.02 26.67 4.47
CA TYR A 117 6.23 26.34 3.75
C TYR A 117 5.90 26.21 2.25
N ASN A 118 6.86 26.56 1.39
CA ASN A 118 6.70 26.31 -0.05
C ASN A 118 7.31 24.94 -0.39
N PRO A 119 6.49 23.96 -0.83
CA PRO A 119 6.95 22.61 -1.14
C PRO A 119 7.96 22.49 -2.29
N GLN A 120 8.21 23.56 -3.05
CA GLN A 120 9.15 23.56 -4.17
C GLN A 120 10.53 24.16 -3.88
N THR A 121 10.77 24.67 -2.68
CA THR A 121 11.99 25.43 -2.36
C THR A 121 13.21 24.55 -2.04
N GLU A 122 13.07 23.22 -2.05
CA GLU A 122 14.19 22.29 -1.86
C GLU A 122 14.85 21.97 -3.21
N ARG A 123 15.76 22.88 -3.59
CA ARG A 123 16.60 22.80 -4.78
C ARG A 123 17.74 21.78 -4.60
N THR A 124 17.80 20.83 -5.52
CA THR A 124 19.03 20.51 -6.28
C THR A 124 20.30 20.20 -5.46
N THR A 125 20.36 19.02 -4.85
CA THR A 125 21.64 18.36 -4.49
C THR A 125 21.72 16.94 -5.05
N THR A 126 21.44 16.78 -6.34
CA THR A 126 22.09 15.75 -7.14
C THR A 126 22.33 16.33 -8.51
N THR A 127 23.60 16.39 -8.90
CA THR A 127 24.13 16.86 -10.19
C THR A 127 23.28 16.39 -11.38
N MET A 128 22.62 17.34 -12.05
CA MET A 128 22.41 17.28 -13.49
C MET A 128 22.96 18.56 -14.10
N GLU A 129 24.18 18.42 -14.61
CA GLU A 129 24.82 19.41 -15.45
C GLU A 129 23.95 19.69 -16.68
N THR A 130 23.86 20.96 -17.01
CA THR A 130 23.43 21.46 -18.31
C THR A 130 24.16 20.73 -19.44
N SER A 131 23.49 19.78 -20.10
CA SER A 131 23.83 19.35 -21.45
C SER A 131 22.64 19.54 -22.38
N THR A 132 22.57 20.72 -22.99
CA THR A 132 21.86 20.92 -24.25
C THR A 132 22.48 20.02 -25.32
N LYS A 133 21.74 18.99 -25.78
CA LYS A 133 21.50 18.60 -27.19
C LYS A 133 21.24 17.09 -27.31
N GLY A 134 20.01 16.73 -27.72
CA GLY A 134 19.79 15.55 -28.57
C GLY A 134 18.59 14.66 -28.27
N ARG A 135 17.45 15.00 -28.90
CA ARG A 135 16.32 14.12 -29.33
C ARG A 135 15.32 13.60 -28.29
N GLY A 136 14.11 14.17 -28.31
CA GLY A 136 12.88 13.36 -28.36
C GLY A 136 11.74 13.66 -27.38
N GLY A 137 11.90 14.51 -26.36
CA GLY A 137 10.81 14.80 -25.41
C GLY A 137 9.80 15.80 -25.99
N SER A 138 8.58 15.34 -26.28
CA SER A 138 7.46 16.20 -26.70
C SER A 138 7.20 17.25 -25.61
N SER A 139 7.28 18.53 -25.96
CA SER A 139 7.00 19.67 -25.08
C SER A 139 5.53 19.62 -24.63
N VAL A 140 5.26 19.09 -23.44
CA VAL A 140 3.90 19.01 -22.89
C VAL A 140 3.43 20.39 -22.45
N THR A 141 2.24 20.80 -22.88
CA THR A 141 1.70 22.15 -22.62
C THR A 141 0.76 22.14 -21.42
N VAL A 142 0.97 23.06 -20.47
CA VAL A 142 0.13 23.23 -19.28
C VAL A 142 -1.22 23.85 -19.68
N THR A 143 -2.31 23.31 -19.12
CA THR A 143 -3.68 23.81 -19.36
C THR A 143 -4.06 24.97 -18.46
N SER A 144 -4.98 25.81 -18.91
CA SER A 144 -5.55 26.94 -18.15
C SER A 144 -7.08 26.78 -18.03
N GLN A 145 -7.75 27.75 -17.42
CA GLN A 145 -9.21 27.76 -17.38
C GLN A 145 -9.77 28.73 -18.41
N LEU A 146 -10.87 28.37 -19.07
CA LEU A 146 -11.40 29.15 -20.20
C LEU A 146 -11.84 30.56 -19.78
N TRP A 147 -12.45 30.69 -18.60
CA TRP A 147 -12.95 31.96 -18.06
C TRP A 147 -11.86 33.03 -17.85
N GLN A 148 -10.59 32.62 -17.69
CA GLN A 148 -9.46 33.54 -17.54
C GLN A 148 -9.24 34.42 -18.78
N ARG A 149 -9.83 34.04 -19.93
CA ARG A 149 -9.87 34.88 -21.14
C ARG A 149 -10.89 36.01 -21.03
N SER A 150 -11.97 35.81 -20.28
CA SER A 150 -13.04 36.77 -20.09
C SER A 150 -12.77 37.76 -18.95
N GLY A 151 -11.84 37.46 -18.04
CA GLY A 151 -11.47 38.36 -16.96
C GLY A 151 -10.66 37.71 -15.84
N SER A 152 -10.51 38.43 -14.73
CA SER A 152 -9.87 37.97 -13.49
C SER A 152 -10.64 38.50 -12.28
N CYS A 153 -10.45 37.88 -11.11
CA CYS A 153 -11.02 38.37 -9.86
C CYS A 153 -10.03 39.28 -9.10
N PRO A 154 -10.50 40.39 -8.52
CA PRO A 154 -9.64 41.30 -7.76
C PRO A 154 -9.08 40.65 -6.49
N GLU A 155 -7.97 41.19 -5.98
CA GLU A 155 -7.40 40.75 -4.69
C GLU A 155 -8.43 40.86 -3.56
N GLY A 156 -8.40 39.90 -2.63
CA GLY A 156 -9.38 39.79 -1.54
C GLY A 156 -10.70 39.12 -1.92
N THR A 157 -10.86 38.73 -3.19
CA THR A 157 -12.01 37.94 -3.67
C THR A 157 -11.57 36.59 -4.22
N ILE A 158 -12.50 35.64 -4.30
CA ILE A 158 -12.32 34.33 -4.92
C ILE A 158 -13.34 34.11 -6.05
N PRO A 159 -12.96 33.52 -7.18
CA PRO A 159 -13.88 33.16 -8.24
C PRO A 159 -14.70 31.94 -7.84
N ILE A 160 -16.03 32.07 -7.89
CA ILE A 160 -16.99 30.99 -7.69
C ILE A 160 -17.86 30.88 -8.94
N ARG A 161 -17.94 29.66 -9.51
CA ARG A 161 -18.87 29.40 -10.62
C ARG A 161 -20.31 29.47 -10.12
N ARG A 162 -21.13 30.30 -10.76
CA ARG A 162 -22.54 30.41 -10.44
C ARG A 162 -23.29 29.14 -10.85
N ILE A 163 -23.95 28.51 -9.89
CA ILE A 163 -24.87 27.39 -10.15
C ILE A 163 -26.13 27.94 -10.84
N GLN A 164 -26.45 27.44 -12.03
CA GLN A 164 -27.62 27.91 -12.75
C GLN A 164 -28.89 27.22 -12.27
N LYS A 165 -30.03 27.93 -12.27
CA LYS A 165 -31.33 27.36 -11.87
C LYS A 165 -31.68 26.08 -12.65
N LYS A 166 -31.32 26.02 -13.94
CA LYS A 166 -31.54 24.85 -14.80
C LYS A 166 -30.78 23.60 -14.31
N GLU A 167 -29.63 23.78 -13.65
CA GLU A 167 -28.81 22.69 -13.09
C GLU A 167 -29.48 22.13 -11.83
N LEU A 168 -29.94 22.98 -10.93
CA LEU A 168 -30.67 22.57 -9.72
C LEU A 168 -31.99 21.84 -10.03
N LEU A 169 -32.65 22.19 -11.14
CA LEU A 169 -33.89 21.53 -11.58
C LEU A 169 -33.67 20.10 -12.11
N LYS A 170 -32.42 19.72 -12.45
CA LYS A 170 -32.07 18.36 -12.85
C LYS A 170 -31.77 17.44 -11.66
N ALA A 171 -31.48 18.01 -10.48
CA ALA A 171 -31.18 17.24 -9.29
C ALA A 171 -32.44 16.58 -8.71
N SER A 172 -32.30 15.35 -8.20
CA SER A 172 -33.39 14.65 -7.49
C SER A 172 -33.85 15.38 -6.22
N SER A 173 -32.93 16.11 -5.59
CA SER A 173 -33.15 16.98 -4.44
C SER A 173 -32.04 18.03 -4.38
N VAL A 174 -32.38 19.24 -3.92
CA VAL A 174 -31.40 20.32 -3.69
C VAL A 174 -30.32 19.89 -2.68
N LYS A 175 -30.68 19.04 -1.71
CA LYS A 175 -29.74 18.55 -0.68
C LYS A 175 -28.73 17.53 -1.23
N GLU A 176 -29.11 16.81 -2.28
CA GLU A 176 -28.28 15.77 -2.91
C GLU A 176 -27.47 16.31 -4.11
N TYR A 177 -27.73 17.54 -4.55
CA TYR A 177 -26.99 18.16 -5.64
C TYR A 177 -25.51 18.28 -5.27
N GLY A 178 -24.62 17.88 -6.19
CA GLY A 178 -23.18 17.88 -5.97
C GLY A 178 -22.65 16.69 -5.18
N ARG A 179 -23.49 15.81 -4.61
CA ARG A 179 -23.04 14.61 -3.87
C ARG A 179 -22.75 13.44 -4.81
N LYS A 180 -21.78 12.58 -4.44
CA LYS A 180 -21.67 11.24 -5.02
C LYS A 180 -22.86 10.40 -4.51
N LYS A 181 -23.43 9.51 -5.34
CA LYS A 181 -24.56 8.67 -4.92
C LYS A 181 -24.07 7.65 -3.86
N PRO A 182 -24.80 7.42 -2.75
CA PRO A 182 -24.37 6.45 -1.75
C PRO A 182 -24.49 5.01 -2.27
N SER A 183 -23.45 4.19 -2.09
CA SER A 183 -23.51 2.75 -2.36
C SER A 183 -24.53 2.07 -1.44
N GLN A 184 -25.43 1.26 -1.99
CA GLN A 184 -26.32 0.39 -1.20
C GLN A 184 -25.64 -0.99 -1.00
N LYS A 185 -26.33 -1.91 -0.32
CA LYS A 185 -25.72 -3.12 0.26
C LYS A 185 -25.45 -4.20 -0.80
N PHE A 186 -24.23 -4.74 -0.80
CA PHE A 186 -23.94 -6.07 -1.34
C PHE A 186 -24.77 -7.14 -0.60
N ASN A 187 -25.55 -7.92 -1.36
CA ASN A 187 -26.00 -9.25 -0.97
C ASN A 187 -25.12 -10.25 -1.73
N HIS A 188 -24.31 -11.03 -0.98
CA HIS A 188 -23.26 -11.97 -1.41
C HIS A 188 -21.84 -11.37 -1.43
N LEU A 189 -21.01 -11.85 -0.52
CA LEU A 189 -19.57 -11.60 -0.44
C LEU A 189 -18.88 -12.97 -0.46
N ASP A 190 -18.07 -13.21 -1.50
CA ASP A 190 -16.87 -14.04 -1.41
C ASP A 190 -15.79 -13.16 -0.77
N GLU A 191 -15.08 -13.71 0.21
CA GLU A 191 -14.10 -13.00 1.06
C GLU A 191 -12.75 -12.88 0.34
N ASP A 192 -12.68 -12.01 -0.66
CA ASP A 192 -11.44 -11.67 -1.38
C ASP A 192 -11.10 -10.16 -1.25
N ILE A 193 -9.82 -9.82 -1.44
CA ILE A 193 -9.19 -8.50 -1.21
C ILE A 193 -9.87 -7.36 -2.02
N ASP A 194 -10.49 -7.67 -3.16
CA ASP A 194 -11.13 -6.70 -4.05
C ASP A 194 -12.37 -6.00 -3.45
N SER A 195 -12.93 -6.52 -2.34
CA SER A 195 -14.16 -5.98 -1.75
C SER A 195 -14.01 -4.57 -1.14
N TYR A 196 -12.78 -4.12 -0.83
CA TYR A 196 -12.51 -2.81 -0.19
C TYR A 196 -12.31 -1.65 -1.18
N LEU A 197 -12.41 -1.88 -2.48
CA LEU A 197 -12.33 -0.82 -3.51
C LEU A 197 -13.58 -0.76 -4.41
N GLN A 198 -14.43 -1.78 -4.36
CA GLN A 198 -15.65 -1.91 -5.17
C GLN A 198 -16.84 -1.10 -4.63
N LEU A 199 -16.95 0.19 -5.00
CA LEU A 199 -18.17 0.95 -4.74
C LEU A 199 -19.29 0.54 -5.73
N GLU A 200 -20.47 0.18 -5.24
CA GLU A 200 -21.65 -0.03 -6.11
C GLU A 200 -21.89 1.21 -6.98
N ASN A 201 -22.07 1.00 -8.29
CA ASN A 201 -22.25 2.03 -9.31
C ASN A 201 -20.97 2.76 -9.72
N HIS A 202 -19.79 2.31 -9.28
CA HIS A 202 -18.50 2.91 -9.65
C HIS A 202 -17.61 1.88 -10.36
N SER A 203 -16.87 2.35 -11.35
CA SER A 203 -15.77 1.64 -11.99
C SER A 203 -14.47 2.41 -11.79
N LEU A 204 -13.40 1.77 -11.34
CA LEU A 204 -12.07 2.33 -11.05
C LEU A 204 -11.03 1.74 -11.99
N ALA A 205 -10.07 2.57 -12.40
CA ALA A 205 -8.82 2.12 -12.99
C ALA A 205 -7.70 3.01 -12.46
N ILE A 206 -7.01 2.53 -11.42
CA ILE A 206 -6.13 3.33 -10.57
C ILE A 206 -4.78 2.64 -10.34
N LEU A 207 -3.77 3.46 -10.09
CA LEU A 207 -2.53 3.09 -9.42
C LEU A 207 -2.65 3.50 -7.96
N LEU A 208 -2.31 2.63 -7.02
CA LEU A 208 -2.38 2.91 -5.60
C LEU A 208 -1.10 2.53 -4.87
N THR A 209 -0.90 3.12 -3.71
CA THR A 209 0.15 2.77 -2.75
C THR A 209 -0.45 2.93 -1.36
N GLU A 210 -0.13 2.00 -0.46
CA GLU A 210 -0.61 2.02 0.91
C GLU A 210 0.46 1.54 1.91
N GLY A 211 0.14 1.59 3.20
CA GLY A 211 1.01 1.06 4.26
C GLY A 211 2.04 2.05 4.82
N TYR A 212 1.96 3.33 4.47
CA TYR A 212 2.81 4.39 5.03
C TYR A 212 1.98 5.61 5.46
N SER A 213 2.55 6.45 6.34
CA SER A 213 1.98 7.75 6.68
C SER A 213 2.31 8.79 5.61
N TYR A 214 1.39 9.01 4.67
CA TYR A 214 1.55 10.01 3.62
C TYR A 214 1.03 11.38 4.06
N SER A 215 1.89 12.39 3.97
CA SER A 215 1.55 13.80 4.17
C SER A 215 1.36 14.56 2.85
N GLY A 216 1.39 13.88 1.70
CA GLY A 216 1.06 14.48 0.41
C GLY A 216 1.24 13.56 -0.80
N ALA A 217 0.58 13.91 -1.90
CA ALA A 217 0.60 13.18 -3.16
C ALA A 217 0.51 14.13 -4.36
N LYS A 218 1.37 13.93 -5.36
CA LYS A 218 1.47 14.70 -6.61
C LYS A 218 1.26 13.79 -7.81
N GLY A 219 0.66 14.32 -8.86
CA GLY A 219 0.60 13.66 -10.17
C GLY A 219 0.30 14.64 -11.31
N ASP A 220 0.88 14.36 -12.47
CA ASP A 220 0.56 15.03 -13.73
C ASP A 220 -0.48 14.24 -14.50
N ILE A 221 -1.68 14.78 -14.59
CA ILE A 221 -2.84 14.13 -15.16
C ILE A 221 -3.07 14.64 -16.58
N LYS A 222 -3.08 13.74 -17.57
CA LYS A 222 -3.50 14.11 -18.94
C LYS A 222 -4.96 14.52 -18.96
N VAL A 223 -5.27 15.65 -19.57
CA VAL A 223 -6.62 16.21 -19.67
C VAL A 223 -7.31 15.70 -20.93
N TRP A 224 -8.43 15.02 -20.76
CA TRP A 224 -9.32 14.52 -21.80
C TRP A 224 -10.75 14.97 -21.56
N ASN A 225 -11.59 14.90 -22.59
CA ASN A 225 -13.03 15.05 -22.46
C ASN A 225 -13.73 13.74 -22.90
N PRO A 226 -13.78 12.72 -22.02
CA PRO A 226 -14.42 11.46 -22.34
C PRO A 226 -15.91 11.63 -22.58
N PHE A 227 -16.47 10.78 -23.44
CA PHE A 227 -17.91 10.68 -23.60
C PHE A 227 -18.55 10.21 -22.29
N VAL A 228 -19.65 10.83 -21.88
CA VAL A 228 -20.50 10.35 -20.77
C VAL A 228 -21.85 10.04 -21.41
N GLU A 229 -22.49 8.91 -21.07
CA GLU A 229 -23.70 8.44 -21.74
C GLU A 229 -24.96 9.21 -21.30
N THR A 230 -25.20 9.31 -20.00
CA THR A 230 -26.39 9.98 -19.42
C THR A 230 -26.00 11.18 -18.57
N ASP A 231 -26.98 11.97 -18.10
CA ASP A 231 -26.73 13.18 -17.30
C ASP A 231 -26.47 12.86 -15.81
N ASP A 232 -26.77 11.63 -15.36
CA ASP A 232 -26.59 11.17 -13.98
C ASP A 232 -25.34 10.31 -13.76
N GLU A 233 -24.51 10.22 -14.80
CA GLU A 233 -23.21 9.56 -14.82
C GLU A 233 -22.08 10.59 -14.79
N TYR A 234 -20.89 10.18 -14.35
CA TYR A 234 -19.70 11.01 -14.44
C TYR A 234 -18.43 10.20 -14.69
N SER A 235 -17.39 10.89 -15.15
CA SER A 235 -16.04 10.36 -15.31
C SER A 235 -15.03 11.33 -14.72
N THR A 236 -14.02 10.82 -14.01
CA THR A 236 -12.96 11.64 -13.41
C THR A 236 -11.58 11.07 -13.69
N SER A 237 -10.57 11.93 -13.57
CA SER A 237 -9.19 11.53 -13.30
C SER A 237 -8.64 12.35 -12.14
N ARG A 238 -8.06 11.68 -11.15
CA ARG A 238 -7.78 12.27 -9.85
C ARG A 238 -6.52 11.76 -9.18
N VAL A 239 -5.95 12.62 -8.33
CA VAL A 239 -5.11 12.24 -7.20
C VAL A 239 -5.99 12.22 -5.97
N SER A 240 -5.90 11.17 -5.15
CA SER A 240 -6.62 11.09 -3.88
C SER A 240 -5.75 10.60 -2.74
N LEU A 241 -6.05 11.11 -1.54
CA LEU A 241 -5.49 10.63 -0.29
C LEU A 241 -6.62 10.15 0.62
N LYS A 242 -6.45 8.97 1.22
CA LYS A 242 -7.48 8.33 2.05
C LYS A 242 -6.93 7.87 3.40
N ASN A 243 -7.79 7.90 4.41
CA ASN A 243 -7.53 7.30 5.72
C ASN A 243 -8.82 6.76 6.35
N GLY A 244 -8.77 5.53 6.86
CA GLY A 244 -9.88 4.85 7.52
C GLY A 244 -10.36 3.60 6.79
N PRO A 245 -11.24 2.82 7.45
CA PRO A 245 -11.72 1.56 6.93
C PRO A 245 -12.70 1.78 5.77
N TYR A 246 -12.83 0.78 4.89
CA TYR A 246 -13.62 0.87 3.65
C TYR A 246 -15.02 1.49 3.78
N MET A 247 -15.76 1.08 4.79
CA MET A 247 -17.14 1.53 4.99
C MET A 247 -17.25 2.90 5.69
N SER A 248 -16.14 3.51 6.12
CA SER A 248 -16.16 4.82 6.78
C SER A 248 -14.81 5.53 6.69
N TYR A 249 -14.24 5.60 5.48
CA TYR A 249 -13.00 6.30 5.24
C TYR A 249 -13.23 7.79 5.05
N GLU A 250 -12.19 8.54 5.35
CA GLU A 250 -12.04 9.95 5.00
C GLU A 250 -11.22 10.04 3.72
N ALA A 251 -11.61 10.90 2.79
CA ALA A 251 -10.90 11.10 1.55
C ALA A 251 -10.88 12.57 1.14
N ILE A 252 -9.79 12.97 0.50
CA ILE A 252 -9.66 14.23 -0.23
C ILE A 252 -9.16 13.93 -1.64
N GLU A 253 -9.73 14.60 -2.63
CA GLU A 253 -9.50 14.32 -4.05
C GLU A 253 -9.43 15.62 -4.85
N SER A 254 -8.59 15.63 -5.88
CA SER A 254 -8.54 16.72 -6.85
C SER A 254 -8.07 16.20 -8.21
N GLY A 255 -8.55 16.84 -9.27
CA GLY A 255 -8.22 16.48 -10.65
C GLY A 255 -9.21 17.08 -11.63
N TRP A 256 -9.54 16.37 -12.70
CA TRP A 256 -10.58 16.80 -13.64
C TRP A 256 -11.76 15.84 -13.66
N ALA A 257 -12.96 16.37 -13.93
CA ALA A 257 -14.21 15.63 -14.00
C ALA A 257 -15.06 16.07 -15.22
N VAL A 258 -15.76 15.13 -15.81
CA VAL A 258 -16.90 15.37 -16.72
C VAL A 258 -18.15 14.88 -16.00
N ASN A 259 -18.97 15.81 -15.52
CA ASN A 259 -20.13 15.50 -14.69
C ASN A 259 -21.33 16.42 -15.05
N PRO A 260 -22.20 15.99 -15.97
CA PRO A 260 -23.34 16.81 -16.41
C PRO A 260 -24.39 17.05 -15.33
N GLY A 261 -24.48 16.15 -14.34
CA GLY A 261 -25.40 16.30 -13.21
C GLY A 261 -25.00 17.45 -12.28
N VAL A 262 -23.70 17.73 -12.17
CA VAL A 262 -23.18 18.85 -11.37
C VAL A 262 -23.03 20.10 -12.23
N TYR A 263 -22.41 20.02 -13.40
CA TYR A 263 -22.03 21.20 -14.17
C TYR A 263 -23.03 21.64 -15.24
N GLY A 264 -24.01 20.78 -15.56
CA GLY A 264 -25.01 21.06 -16.57
C GLY A 264 -24.55 20.84 -18.02
N ASP A 265 -23.28 20.50 -18.24
CA ASP A 265 -22.67 20.21 -19.54
C ASP A 265 -21.72 18.99 -19.49
N ARG A 266 -21.17 18.61 -20.64
CA ARG A 266 -20.18 17.52 -20.77
C ARG A 266 -18.78 18.09 -21.03
N SER A 267 -18.43 19.17 -20.35
CA SER A 267 -17.11 19.80 -20.44
C SER A 267 -16.21 19.29 -19.31
N THR A 268 -14.93 19.09 -19.60
CA THR A 268 -13.93 18.73 -18.59
C THR A 268 -13.65 19.90 -17.65
N ARG A 269 -13.90 19.71 -16.36
CA ARG A 269 -13.83 20.77 -15.35
C ARG A 269 -12.88 20.37 -14.21
N LEU A 270 -12.14 21.35 -13.70
CA LEU A 270 -11.29 21.17 -12.52
C LEU A 270 -12.18 20.98 -11.30
N PHE A 271 -11.91 19.96 -10.48
CA PHE A 271 -12.70 19.72 -9.28
C PHE A 271 -11.86 19.45 -8.04
N VAL A 272 -12.48 19.69 -6.90
CA VAL A 272 -12.05 19.17 -5.59
C VAL A 272 -13.20 18.40 -4.95
N TYR A 273 -12.87 17.41 -4.12
CA TYR A 273 -13.84 16.61 -3.39
C TYR A 273 -13.28 16.23 -2.03
N TRP A 274 -14.15 16.11 -1.02
CA TRP A 274 -13.77 15.55 0.27
C TRP A 274 -14.94 14.81 0.91
N THR A 275 -14.67 13.83 1.76
CA THR A 275 -15.67 13.14 2.58
C THR A 275 -15.05 12.64 3.88
N THR A 276 -15.87 12.42 4.88
CA THR A 276 -15.50 11.86 6.20
C THR A 276 -16.18 10.52 6.50
N ASP A 277 -17.04 10.05 5.58
CA ASP A 277 -17.89 8.90 5.81
C ASP A 277 -18.12 8.09 4.53
N SER A 278 -17.07 7.95 3.70
CA SER A 278 -17.14 7.23 2.42
C SER A 278 -18.27 7.74 1.51
N SER A 279 -18.48 9.05 1.46
CA SER A 279 -19.51 9.73 0.63
C SER A 279 -20.96 9.37 1.00
N LYS A 280 -21.22 8.85 2.21
CA LYS A 280 -22.57 8.44 2.64
C LYS A 280 -23.47 9.63 2.93
N THR A 281 -23.02 10.51 3.80
CA THR A 281 -23.75 11.71 4.24
C THR A 281 -22.92 12.96 4.10
N THR A 282 -21.60 12.86 3.93
CA THR A 282 -20.67 13.98 3.75
C THR A 282 -20.02 13.97 2.37
N GLY A 283 -19.68 15.15 1.87
CA GLY A 283 -18.89 15.29 0.64
C GLY A 283 -19.67 15.61 -0.62
N CYS A 284 -19.19 16.64 -1.31
CA CYS A 284 -19.76 17.14 -2.56
C CYS A 284 -18.64 17.70 -3.44
N PHE A 285 -18.89 17.78 -4.75
CA PHE A 285 -17.98 18.40 -5.69
C PHE A 285 -17.86 19.91 -5.43
N ASP A 286 -16.63 20.42 -5.46
CA ASP A 286 -16.30 21.84 -5.37
C ASP A 286 -16.86 22.52 -4.11
N LEU A 287 -17.39 23.73 -4.27
CA LEU A 287 -18.00 24.54 -3.23
C LEU A 287 -19.52 24.31 -3.10
N THR A 288 -20.05 23.24 -3.71
CA THR A 288 -21.50 22.93 -3.62
C THR A 288 -21.92 22.57 -2.20
N CYS A 289 -20.97 22.14 -1.37
CA CYS A 289 -21.13 21.96 0.06
C CYS A 289 -20.01 22.67 0.83
N PRO A 290 -20.30 23.13 2.05
CA PRO A 290 -19.33 23.89 2.82
C PRO A 290 -18.24 22.98 3.39
N GLY A 291 -16.98 23.45 3.39
CA GLY A 291 -15.84 22.73 3.98
C GLY A 291 -14.49 23.08 3.35
N PHE A 292 -14.44 23.33 2.05
CA PHE A 292 -13.20 23.74 1.40
C PHE A 292 -13.01 25.26 1.46
N VAL A 293 -11.87 25.72 1.98
CA VAL A 293 -11.53 27.15 2.06
C VAL A 293 -10.69 27.51 0.84
N GLN A 294 -11.28 28.20 -0.13
CA GLN A 294 -10.59 28.73 -1.30
C GLN A 294 -9.91 30.06 -0.97
N THR A 295 -8.69 30.23 -1.47
CA THR A 295 -7.85 31.42 -1.23
C THR A 295 -7.35 32.05 -2.52
N SER A 296 -7.26 31.28 -3.60
CA SER A 296 -6.82 31.78 -4.90
C SER A 296 -7.91 32.60 -5.60
N ASN A 297 -7.54 33.76 -6.13
CA ASN A 297 -8.36 34.56 -7.05
C ASN A 297 -8.11 34.20 -8.54
N GLU A 298 -7.18 33.28 -8.81
CA GLU A 298 -6.73 32.91 -10.17
C GLU A 298 -7.46 31.67 -10.71
N VAL A 299 -7.92 30.77 -9.84
CA VAL A 299 -8.49 29.47 -10.22
C VAL A 299 -9.88 29.32 -9.64
N ALA A 300 -10.86 29.01 -10.51
CA ALA A 300 -12.25 28.79 -10.15
C ALA A 300 -12.57 27.29 -10.15
N LEU A 301 -13.01 26.74 -9.01
CA LEU A 301 -13.46 25.35 -8.96
C LEU A 301 -14.72 25.15 -9.81
N GLY A 302 -14.80 24.02 -10.51
CA GLY A 302 -15.88 23.68 -11.43
C GLY A 302 -15.81 24.39 -12.79
N ALA A 303 -14.84 25.26 -13.06
CA ALA A 303 -14.69 25.91 -14.37
C ALA A 303 -13.98 25.00 -15.40
N ALA A 304 -14.31 25.18 -16.69
CA ALA A 304 -13.79 24.35 -17.76
C ALA A 304 -12.27 24.51 -17.96
N ILE A 305 -11.58 23.37 -18.11
CA ILE A 305 -10.16 23.30 -18.43
C ILE A 305 -10.00 23.35 -19.95
N TYR A 306 -9.13 24.22 -20.45
CA TYR A 306 -8.82 24.33 -21.87
C TYR A 306 -7.35 24.71 -22.06
N PRO A 307 -6.68 24.22 -23.12
CA PRO A 307 -7.12 23.22 -24.10
C PRO A 307 -7.14 21.77 -23.56
N ILE A 308 -7.86 20.88 -24.25
CA ILE A 308 -7.93 19.44 -23.93
C ILE A 308 -7.09 18.62 -24.93
N SER A 309 -6.61 17.45 -24.50
CA SER A 309 -5.88 16.53 -25.38
C SER A 309 -6.78 15.96 -26.48
N THR A 310 -6.19 15.68 -27.64
CA THR A 310 -6.82 14.92 -28.73
C THR A 310 -5.87 13.84 -29.22
N SER A 311 -6.38 12.81 -29.91
CA SER A 311 -5.59 11.65 -30.37
C SER A 311 -4.51 12.00 -31.40
N THR A 312 -4.68 13.10 -32.13
CA THR A 312 -3.74 13.58 -33.15
C THR A 312 -3.11 14.93 -32.80
N GLY A 313 -3.44 15.49 -31.63
CA GLY A 313 -2.99 16.80 -31.18
C GLY A 313 -1.87 16.75 -30.15
N LEU A 314 -1.58 17.91 -29.56
CA LEU A 314 -0.61 18.01 -28.47
C LEU A 314 -1.20 17.41 -27.17
N PRO A 315 -0.37 16.72 -26.36
CA PRO A 315 -0.79 16.30 -25.04
C PRO A 315 -0.88 17.51 -24.10
N TYR A 316 -2.02 17.64 -23.46
CA TYR A 316 -2.30 18.68 -22.46
C TYR A 316 -2.54 18.03 -21.10
N GLN A 317 -1.95 18.60 -20.04
CA GLN A 317 -2.04 18.04 -18.70
C GLN A 317 -2.30 19.12 -17.63
N ILE A 318 -2.75 18.66 -16.47
CA ILE A 318 -2.76 19.42 -15.21
C ILE A 318 -1.82 18.74 -14.23
N THR A 319 -1.11 19.52 -13.42
CA THR A 319 -0.40 19.00 -12.25
C THR A 319 -1.26 19.24 -11.03
N THR A 320 -1.54 18.17 -10.29
CA THR A 320 -2.26 18.24 -9.01
C THR A 320 -1.31 17.84 -7.91
N TYR A 321 -1.18 18.67 -6.87
CA TYR A 321 -0.45 18.32 -5.67
C TYR A 321 -1.28 18.61 -4.43
N ILE A 322 -1.59 17.57 -3.66
CA ILE A 322 -2.29 17.67 -2.39
C ILE A 322 -1.27 17.41 -1.28
N PHE A 323 -1.18 18.28 -0.28
CA PHE A 323 -0.21 18.14 0.81
C PHE A 323 -0.69 18.75 2.10
N GLN A 324 -0.24 18.18 3.22
CA GLN A 324 -0.54 18.69 4.54
C GLN A 324 0.49 19.75 4.97
N ASP A 325 0.00 20.88 5.47
CA ASP A 325 0.84 21.88 6.11
C ASP A 325 1.31 21.38 7.48
N PRO A 326 2.63 21.23 7.74
CA PRO A 326 3.16 20.71 9.00
C PRO A 326 2.86 21.61 10.21
N ASN A 327 2.61 22.91 10.00
CA ASN A 327 2.37 23.84 11.11
C ASN A 327 0.89 23.96 11.46
N THR A 328 0.00 23.89 10.46
CA THR A 328 -1.44 24.09 10.64
C THR A 328 -2.26 22.81 10.47
N SER A 329 -1.66 21.73 9.96
CA SER A 329 -2.32 20.49 9.56
C SER A 329 -3.41 20.66 8.48
N ASN A 330 -3.46 21.83 7.84
CA ASN A 330 -4.36 22.10 6.71
C ASN A 330 -3.92 21.32 5.48
N TRP A 331 -4.85 20.63 4.82
CA TRP A 331 -4.59 19.95 3.55
C TRP A 331 -4.75 20.92 2.39
N TRP A 332 -3.62 21.37 1.83
CA TRP A 332 -3.60 22.24 0.68
C TRP A 332 -3.70 21.47 -0.63
N VAL A 333 -4.39 22.06 -1.60
CA VAL A 333 -4.39 21.59 -2.99
C VAL A 333 -3.80 22.66 -3.90
N GLN A 334 -2.84 22.25 -4.72
CA GLN A 334 -2.14 23.07 -5.68
C GLN A 334 -2.50 22.64 -7.10
N PHE A 335 -2.81 23.63 -7.93
CA PHE A 335 -3.04 23.50 -9.36
C PHE A 335 -1.83 24.00 -10.15
N GLY A 336 -1.37 23.17 -11.07
CA GLY A 336 -0.11 23.41 -11.78
C GLY A 336 1.08 23.30 -10.83
N GLU A 337 2.14 24.03 -11.14
CA GLU A 337 3.36 24.02 -10.32
C GLU A 337 3.42 25.19 -9.33
N LYS A 338 2.39 26.05 -9.16
CA LYS A 338 2.57 27.25 -8.31
C LYS A 338 1.32 27.70 -7.57
N THR A 339 0.14 27.51 -8.14
CA THR A 339 -1.07 28.15 -7.64
C THR A 339 -1.73 27.26 -6.59
N ASN A 340 -1.63 27.64 -5.32
CA ASN A 340 -2.38 27.01 -4.24
C ASN A 340 -3.84 27.49 -4.33
N ILE A 341 -4.77 26.59 -4.61
CA ILE A 341 -6.19 26.95 -4.80
C ILE A 341 -6.83 27.29 -3.46
N GLY A 342 -6.53 26.48 -2.45
CA GLY A 342 -7.14 26.51 -1.13
C GLY A 342 -6.80 25.26 -0.33
N TYR A 343 -7.52 25.04 0.77
CA TYR A 343 -7.25 23.92 1.67
C TYR A 343 -8.50 23.40 2.40
N TRP A 344 -8.41 22.18 2.88
CA TRP A 344 -9.32 21.59 3.85
C TRP A 344 -8.75 21.71 5.27
N PRO A 345 -9.46 22.36 6.21
CA PRO A 345 -9.04 22.44 7.61
C PRO A 345 -9.05 21.07 8.30
N PRO A 346 -8.12 20.80 9.25
CA PRO A 346 -8.08 19.53 9.97
C PRO A 346 -9.32 19.30 10.84
N ASP A 347 -10.06 20.35 11.23
CA ASP A 347 -11.30 20.26 12.00
C ASP A 347 -12.44 19.53 11.27
N LEU A 348 -12.29 19.31 9.96
CA LEU A 348 -13.20 18.47 9.19
C LEU A 348 -12.95 16.98 9.39
N PHE A 349 -11.76 16.58 9.85
CA PHE A 349 -11.27 15.21 9.79
C PHE A 349 -10.92 14.64 11.17
N THR A 350 -11.11 13.34 11.32
CA THR A 350 -10.71 12.55 12.49
C THR A 350 -9.43 11.77 12.24
N LEU A 351 -9.20 11.30 11.02
CA LEU A 351 -8.07 10.46 10.62
C LEU A 351 -7.09 11.24 9.73
N LEU A 352 -7.60 11.85 8.65
CA LEU A 352 -6.80 12.67 7.73
C LEU A 352 -6.20 13.89 8.42
N ARG A 353 -6.70 14.32 9.59
CA ARG A 353 -6.04 15.35 10.41
C ARG A 353 -4.58 15.02 10.75
N TYR A 354 -4.19 13.74 10.73
CA TYR A 354 -2.83 13.31 11.04
C TYR A 354 -2.00 12.99 9.79
N HIS A 355 -2.51 12.14 8.92
CA HIS A 355 -1.88 11.74 7.66
C HIS A 355 -2.88 10.89 6.84
N ALA A 356 -2.52 10.57 5.60
CA ALA A 356 -3.20 9.55 4.80
C ALA A 356 -2.45 8.22 4.87
N ILE A 357 -3.14 7.10 4.69
CA ILE A 357 -2.53 5.74 4.63
C ILE A 357 -2.58 5.13 3.23
N THR A 358 -3.37 5.73 2.34
CA THR A 358 -3.49 5.30 0.94
C THR A 358 -3.42 6.52 0.04
N VAL A 359 -2.68 6.40 -1.06
CA VAL A 359 -2.67 7.38 -2.16
C VAL A 359 -3.10 6.67 -3.43
N GLN A 360 -4.00 7.29 -4.20
CA GLN A 360 -4.47 6.74 -5.48
C GLN A 360 -4.34 7.77 -6.60
N TRP A 361 -3.91 7.31 -7.77
CA TRP A 361 -3.88 8.06 -9.03
C TRP A 361 -4.68 7.31 -10.08
N GLY A 362 -5.51 7.99 -10.87
CA GLY A 362 -6.18 7.34 -12.00
C GLY A 362 -7.62 7.77 -12.19
N GLY A 363 -8.40 6.90 -12.84
CA GLY A 363 -9.75 7.19 -13.27
C GLY A 363 -10.84 6.55 -12.40
N GLU A 364 -12.00 7.22 -12.38
CA GLU A 364 -13.23 6.70 -11.79
C GLU A 364 -14.41 7.08 -12.72
N VAL A 365 -15.26 6.11 -13.03
CA VAL A 365 -16.57 6.31 -13.65
C VAL A 365 -17.65 5.97 -12.64
N CYS A 366 -18.73 6.75 -12.62
CA CYS A 366 -19.93 6.43 -11.85
C CYS A 366 -21.12 6.27 -12.79
N SER A 367 -21.78 5.12 -12.74
CA SER A 367 -23.00 4.82 -13.48
C SER A 367 -23.85 3.75 -12.79
N SER A 368 -25.17 3.88 -12.86
CA SER A 368 -26.08 2.82 -12.41
C SER A 368 -26.05 1.57 -13.29
N LYS A 369 -25.30 1.59 -14.40
CA LYS A 369 -25.12 0.47 -15.34
C LYS A 369 -23.76 -0.22 -15.19
N THR A 370 -22.89 0.20 -14.27
CA THR A 370 -21.66 -0.57 -13.94
C THR A 370 -22.05 -1.92 -13.37
N GLY A 371 -21.41 -3.00 -13.79
CA GLY A 371 -21.74 -4.37 -13.38
C GLY A 371 -23.05 -4.92 -13.98
N ILE A 372 -23.75 -4.19 -14.86
CA ILE A 372 -25.02 -4.61 -15.49
C ILE A 372 -24.86 -4.60 -17.02
N HIS A 373 -25.42 -5.60 -17.72
CA HIS A 373 -25.45 -5.64 -19.18
C HIS A 373 -26.81 -5.18 -19.75
N PRO A 374 -26.83 -4.30 -20.78
CA PRO A 374 -25.68 -3.65 -21.41
C PRO A 374 -25.00 -2.62 -20.49
N HIS A 375 -23.67 -2.64 -20.50
CA HIS A 375 -22.83 -1.75 -19.68
C HIS A 375 -22.90 -0.31 -20.21
N THR A 376 -22.59 0.68 -19.36
CA THR A 376 -22.51 2.08 -19.80
C THR A 376 -21.50 2.30 -20.92
N ALA A 377 -21.78 3.25 -21.81
CA ALA A 377 -20.84 3.74 -22.82
C ALA A 377 -19.94 4.88 -22.30
N THR A 378 -20.06 5.28 -21.03
CA THR A 378 -19.27 6.37 -20.44
C THR A 378 -17.78 6.03 -20.40
N GLY A 379 -16.96 6.87 -21.00
CA GLY A 379 -15.51 6.74 -21.07
C GLY A 379 -14.78 7.18 -19.80
N MET A 380 -13.63 6.57 -19.55
CA MET A 380 -12.61 6.89 -18.56
C MET A 380 -11.33 7.30 -19.29
N GLY A 381 -10.65 8.33 -18.78
CA GLY A 381 -9.48 8.88 -19.47
C GLY A 381 -9.88 9.45 -20.83
N SER A 382 -9.40 8.86 -21.93
CA SER A 382 -9.81 9.22 -23.28
C SER A 382 -11.03 8.46 -23.81
N GLY A 383 -11.47 7.42 -23.09
CA GLY A 383 -12.40 6.40 -23.58
C GLY A 383 -11.73 5.21 -24.27
N ASN A 384 -10.44 5.30 -24.60
CA ASN A 384 -9.66 4.16 -25.12
C ASN A 384 -9.03 3.39 -23.96
N PHE A 385 -8.83 2.09 -24.16
CA PHE A 385 -8.02 1.25 -23.27
C PHE A 385 -6.58 1.79 -23.13
N PRO A 386 -5.88 1.46 -22.02
CA PRO A 386 -4.52 1.92 -21.75
C PRO A 386 -3.58 1.53 -22.91
N ASP A 387 -2.87 2.53 -23.40
CA ASP A 387 -1.99 2.43 -24.56
C ASP A 387 -0.80 3.36 -24.36
N TYR A 388 0.31 2.76 -23.92
CA TYR A 388 1.57 3.46 -23.69
C TYR A 388 2.33 3.75 -24.99
N VAL A 389 2.03 3.04 -26.08
CA VAL A 389 2.76 3.15 -27.36
C VAL A 389 2.36 4.42 -28.10
N PHE A 390 1.06 4.65 -28.27
CA PHE A 390 0.56 5.84 -28.94
C PHE A 390 0.15 6.94 -27.95
N GLY A 391 0.03 6.62 -26.66
CA GLY A 391 -0.32 7.58 -25.62
C GLY A 391 -1.74 8.14 -25.76
N ASN A 392 -2.63 7.43 -26.46
CA ASN A 392 -4.00 7.83 -26.76
C ASN A 392 -5.01 7.46 -25.65
N SER A 393 -4.52 7.04 -24.50
CA SER A 393 -5.25 6.72 -23.28
C SER A 393 -5.17 7.87 -22.25
N GLY A 394 -5.88 7.74 -21.13
CA GLY A 394 -5.60 8.54 -19.95
C GLY A 394 -4.23 8.17 -19.38
N TYR A 395 -3.52 9.12 -18.78
CA TYR A 395 -2.32 8.82 -18.02
C TYR A 395 -2.14 9.73 -16.81
N VAL A 396 -1.36 9.23 -15.84
CA VAL A 396 -0.73 10.02 -14.78
C VAL A 396 0.79 9.81 -14.83
N LYS A 397 1.56 10.90 -14.83
CA LYS A 397 3.04 10.91 -14.83
C LYS A 397 3.58 11.71 -13.64
N ARG A 398 4.90 11.68 -13.43
CA ARG A 398 5.60 12.37 -12.31
C ARG A 398 4.89 12.16 -10.97
N MET A 399 4.43 10.94 -10.74
CA MET A 399 3.72 10.56 -9.51
C MET A 399 4.69 10.62 -8.35
N ARG A 400 4.34 11.34 -7.28
CA ARG A 400 5.19 11.46 -6.08
C ARG A 400 4.33 11.39 -4.84
N VAL A 401 4.86 10.78 -3.79
CA VAL A 401 4.34 10.83 -2.43
C VAL A 401 5.31 11.58 -1.54
N ARG A 402 4.76 12.06 -0.42
CA ARG A 402 5.54 12.63 0.68
C ARG A 402 5.15 11.91 1.95
N GLN A 403 6.13 11.33 2.64
CA GLN A 403 5.93 10.65 3.93
C GLN A 403 6.50 11.46 5.09
N THR A 404 7.62 12.15 4.85
CA THR A 404 8.31 13.04 5.81
C THR A 404 8.32 14.48 5.31
N ILE A 405 8.78 15.40 6.16
CA ILE A 405 8.71 16.86 5.88
C ILE A 405 9.59 17.29 4.70
N LEU A 406 10.54 16.50 4.20
CA LEU A 406 11.55 17.03 3.28
C LEU A 406 11.41 16.49 1.84
N ASP A 407 11.13 15.21 1.61
CA ASP A 407 11.26 14.64 0.26
C ASP A 407 9.94 14.25 -0.44
N LEU A 408 9.75 14.80 -1.65
CA LEU A 408 8.83 14.29 -2.66
C LEU A 408 9.53 13.18 -3.46
N ARG A 409 9.08 11.94 -3.31
CA ARG A 409 9.69 10.76 -3.96
C ARG A 409 8.64 9.92 -4.66
N PHE A 410 9.06 9.11 -5.63
CA PHE A 410 8.18 8.05 -6.11
C PHE A 410 7.92 7.08 -4.94
N PRO A 411 6.69 6.60 -4.73
CA PRO A 411 6.39 5.65 -3.66
C PRO A 411 7.23 4.37 -3.78
N GLU A 412 7.53 3.75 -2.64
CA GLU A 412 8.40 2.57 -2.59
C GLU A 412 7.80 1.34 -3.28
N TRP A 413 6.47 1.29 -3.34
CA TRP A 413 5.72 0.33 -4.11
C TRP A 413 4.43 0.97 -4.62
N VAL A 414 3.91 0.43 -5.71
CA VAL A 414 2.63 0.78 -6.30
C VAL A 414 1.97 -0.48 -6.82
N ASP A 415 0.65 -0.48 -6.84
CA ASP A 415 -0.15 -1.54 -7.43
C ASP A 415 -1.23 -0.97 -8.35
N THR A 416 -1.66 -1.75 -9.34
CA THR A 416 -2.67 -1.36 -10.32
C THR A 416 -3.98 -2.08 -10.02
N TYR A 417 -5.07 -1.33 -9.86
CA TYR A 417 -6.39 -1.87 -9.55
C TYR A 417 -7.43 -1.46 -10.59
N THR A 418 -8.24 -2.44 -11.02
CA THR A 418 -9.40 -2.25 -11.89
C THR A 418 -10.56 -3.15 -11.45
N ASP A 419 -11.76 -2.63 -11.26
CA ASP A 419 -12.93 -3.43 -10.89
C ASP A 419 -13.57 -4.15 -12.09
N GLU A 420 -13.66 -3.49 -13.23
CA GLU A 420 -14.22 -4.03 -14.47
C GLU A 420 -13.16 -4.06 -15.57
N TYR A 421 -12.09 -4.84 -15.40
CA TYR A 421 -10.92 -4.90 -16.32
C TYR A 421 -11.27 -5.13 -17.81
N LYS A 422 -12.45 -5.72 -18.09
CA LYS A 422 -12.96 -5.92 -19.46
C LYS A 422 -13.55 -4.64 -20.09
N CYS A 423 -13.92 -3.67 -19.26
CA CYS A 423 -14.57 -2.42 -19.62
C CYS A 423 -13.62 -1.23 -19.42
N TYR A 424 -12.91 -1.18 -18.30
CA TYR A 424 -11.89 -0.19 -17.98
C TYR A 424 -10.63 -0.91 -17.52
N ASP A 425 -9.51 -0.60 -18.13
CA ASP A 425 -8.25 -1.27 -17.85
C ASP A 425 -7.18 -0.24 -17.48
N ALA A 426 -6.11 -0.72 -16.84
CA ALA A 426 -5.00 0.10 -16.40
C ALA A 426 -3.66 -0.60 -16.68
N PHE A 427 -2.65 0.20 -16.95
CA PHE A 427 -1.30 -0.28 -17.27
C PHE A 427 -0.25 0.61 -16.62
N TYR A 428 0.60 0.02 -15.80
CA TYR A 428 1.74 0.67 -15.18
C TYR A 428 3.03 0.36 -15.93
N LEU A 429 3.78 1.40 -16.28
CA LEU A 429 5.07 1.33 -16.95
C LEU A 429 6.16 1.88 -16.01
N GLY A 430 6.78 0.98 -15.25
CA GLY A 430 7.92 1.30 -14.38
C GLY A 430 9.29 0.98 -14.98
N ASP A 431 9.36 -0.03 -15.86
CA ASP A 431 10.63 -0.51 -16.42
C ASP A 431 10.98 0.25 -17.71
N TYR A 432 12.29 0.46 -17.94
CA TYR A 432 12.85 1.07 -19.16
C TYR A 432 12.45 2.55 -19.42
N VAL A 433 11.88 3.23 -18.42
CA VAL A 433 11.57 4.68 -18.46
C VAL A 433 12.31 5.41 -17.33
N GLU A 434 12.65 6.69 -17.54
CA GLU A 434 13.37 7.49 -16.54
C GLU A 434 12.50 7.85 -15.32
N ASP A 435 11.19 8.02 -15.53
CA ASP A 435 10.19 8.28 -14.49
C ASP A 435 8.97 7.39 -14.77
N PRO A 436 8.45 6.63 -13.78
CA PRO A 436 7.33 5.73 -14.02
C PRO A 436 6.06 6.43 -14.52
N GLU A 437 5.34 5.73 -15.39
CA GLU A 437 4.15 6.25 -16.06
C GLU A 437 2.97 5.31 -15.82
N PHE A 438 1.78 5.87 -15.57
CA PHE A 438 0.56 5.10 -15.36
C PHE A 438 -0.47 5.46 -16.42
N TYR A 439 -1.06 4.46 -17.07
CA TYR A 439 -2.04 4.60 -18.14
C TYR A 439 -3.35 3.93 -17.76
N TYR A 440 -4.49 4.50 -18.14
CA TYR A 440 -5.81 3.95 -17.83
C TYR A 440 -6.87 4.42 -18.83
N GLY A 441 -7.95 3.66 -18.99
CA GLY A 441 -9.11 4.08 -19.78
C GLY A 441 -10.04 2.94 -20.23
N GLY A 442 -10.99 3.26 -21.11
CA GLY A 442 -12.11 2.41 -21.55
C GLY A 442 -13.46 3.10 -21.32
N PRO A 443 -14.62 2.56 -21.73
CA PRO A 443 -14.78 1.42 -22.60
C PRO A 443 -14.74 1.89 -24.06
N GLU A 444 -13.88 1.25 -24.83
CA GLU A 444 -14.01 1.24 -26.28
C GLU A 444 -15.07 0.18 -26.63
N LEU A 445 -16.14 0.58 -27.33
CA LEU A 445 -17.14 -0.37 -27.85
C LEU A 445 -16.46 -1.32 -28.84
N LYS A 446 -16.04 -2.50 -28.38
CA LYS A 446 -15.75 -3.63 -29.29
C LYS A 446 -17.05 -3.99 -29.98
N GLN A 447 -17.20 -3.52 -31.21
CA GLN A 447 -18.20 -4.02 -32.13
C GLN A 447 -17.96 -5.54 -32.26
N GLU A 448 -18.83 -6.36 -31.69
CA GLU A 448 -18.80 -7.81 -31.85
C GLU A 448 -18.70 -8.12 -33.35
N LEU A 449 -17.56 -8.68 -33.78
CA LEU A 449 -17.41 -9.28 -35.10
C LEU A 449 -18.17 -10.61 -35.14
N THR A 450 -19.50 -10.55 -35.07
CA THR A 450 -20.37 -11.50 -35.76
C THR A 450 -20.15 -11.33 -37.25
N THR A 451 -19.16 -12.04 -37.81
CA THR A 451 -19.07 -12.48 -39.22
C THR A 451 -17.74 -13.18 -39.42
N LEU A 452 -17.71 -14.51 -39.25
CA LEU A 452 -16.96 -15.49 -40.06
C LEU A 452 -17.13 -16.91 -39.46
N ALA A 453 -18.37 -17.25 -39.07
CA ALA A 453 -18.82 -18.63 -38.97
C ALA A 453 -19.90 -18.81 -40.05
N ASN A 454 -19.47 -18.97 -41.30
CA ASN A 454 -20.17 -19.63 -42.42
C ASN A 454 -19.50 -19.31 -43.76
N SER A 455 -18.41 -19.99 -44.06
CA SER A 455 -18.11 -20.46 -45.41
C SER A 455 -17.45 -21.84 -45.30
N SER A 456 -18.31 -22.83 -45.08
CA SER A 456 -17.99 -24.21 -45.38
C SER A 456 -17.82 -24.38 -46.89
N VAL A 457 -17.11 -25.46 -47.24
CA VAL A 457 -17.06 -26.16 -48.53
C VAL A 457 -15.82 -25.89 -49.40
N GLY A 458 -14.91 -26.88 -49.36
CA GLY A 458 -14.27 -27.40 -50.58
C GLY A 458 -12.76 -27.19 -50.75
N LEU A 459 -11.94 -28.08 -50.19
CA LEU A 459 -11.23 -29.14 -50.94
C LEU A 459 -10.15 -29.80 -50.05
N LYS A 460 -10.35 -31.08 -49.74
CA LYS A 460 -9.26 -32.03 -49.45
C LYS A 460 -8.95 -32.77 -50.75
N ALA A 461 -7.69 -32.79 -51.19
CA ALA A 461 -6.98 -33.98 -51.70
C ALA A 461 -5.63 -33.63 -52.37
N SER A 462 -4.56 -34.23 -51.81
CA SER A 462 -3.46 -34.93 -52.51
C SER A 462 -2.56 -34.20 -53.51
N LEU A 463 -1.26 -34.08 -53.22
CA LEU A 463 -0.23 -35.02 -53.72
C LEU A 463 1.19 -34.67 -53.23
N SER A 464 1.79 -35.67 -52.58
CA SER A 464 3.20 -36.07 -52.47
C SER A 464 4.28 -35.38 -53.33
N SER A 465 5.42 -35.06 -52.69
CA SER A 465 6.78 -35.63 -52.90
C SER A 465 7.78 -34.72 -52.15
N PHE A 466 8.56 -35.14 -51.16
CA PHE A 466 9.66 -36.09 -51.28
C PHE A 466 10.03 -36.66 -49.90
N VAL A 467 10.18 -37.98 -49.85
CA VAL A 467 10.73 -38.80 -48.77
C VAL A 467 12.20 -39.07 -49.05
N LEU A 468 13.08 -38.95 -48.04
CA LEU A 468 14.24 -39.80 -47.69
C LEU A 468 15.12 -38.98 -46.72
N CYS A 469 15.56 -39.44 -45.55
CA CYS A 469 15.85 -40.81 -45.15
C CYS A 469 15.79 -40.94 -43.62
N LEU A 470 15.29 -42.09 -43.16
CA LEU A 470 15.03 -42.49 -41.79
C LEU A 470 16.29 -42.95 -41.04
N LYS A 471 16.18 -42.95 -39.71
CA LYS A 471 17.07 -43.58 -38.73
C LYS A 471 17.18 -45.13 -38.85
N LEU A 472 18.22 -45.63 -38.16
CA LEU A 472 18.43 -46.96 -37.54
C LEU A 472 19.26 -48.00 -38.32
N SER A 473 20.43 -48.39 -37.78
CA SER A 473 20.57 -49.65 -36.99
C SER A 473 22.03 -50.06 -36.69
N LEU A 474 22.18 -50.78 -35.56
CA LEU A 474 23.14 -51.86 -35.22
C LEU A 474 24.39 -51.62 -34.34
N HIS A 475 24.56 -52.61 -33.46
CA HIS A 475 25.42 -52.76 -32.28
C HIS A 475 26.74 -53.49 -32.57
N SER A 476 27.67 -53.32 -31.62
CA SER A 476 28.74 -54.22 -31.14
C SER A 476 30.07 -54.26 -31.91
N MET A 477 31.16 -53.97 -31.19
CA MET A 477 32.25 -54.90 -30.90
C MET A 477 33.24 -54.26 -29.89
N TYR A 478 33.42 -54.90 -28.73
CA TYR A 478 34.54 -54.74 -27.78
C TYR A 478 35.79 -55.46 -28.37
N PRO A 479 37.05 -55.13 -27.96
CA PRO A 479 37.61 -55.80 -26.77
C PRO A 479 38.56 -54.96 -25.88
N ASN A 480 38.55 -55.42 -24.62
CA ASN A 480 39.38 -55.13 -23.46
C ASN A 480 40.88 -54.84 -23.67
N GLY A 481 41.41 -53.96 -22.83
CA GLY A 481 42.82 -53.90 -22.44
C GLY A 481 42.94 -53.58 -20.94
N LEU A 482 43.18 -54.61 -20.13
CA LEU A 482 43.56 -54.51 -18.72
C LEU A 482 45.05 -54.12 -18.65
N THR A 483 45.41 -53.06 -17.92
CA THR A 483 46.75 -52.96 -17.31
C THR A 483 46.66 -52.49 -15.86
N SER A 484 47.49 -53.13 -15.06
CA SER A 484 47.58 -53.11 -13.61
C SER A 484 48.23 -51.83 -13.08
N GLY A 485 47.63 -51.28 -12.02
CA GLY A 485 48.32 -50.84 -10.81
C GLY A 485 49.38 -49.73 -10.92
N VAL A 486 48.95 -48.50 -10.67
CA VAL A 486 49.70 -47.57 -9.79
C VAL A 486 48.69 -46.95 -8.83
N VAL A 487 48.90 -47.16 -7.53
CA VAL A 487 48.23 -46.44 -6.45
C VAL A 487 48.67 -44.99 -6.53
N GLY A 488 47.95 -44.19 -7.30
CA GLY A 488 47.96 -42.74 -7.19
C GLY A 488 46.98 -42.36 -6.09
N VAL A 489 47.48 -41.97 -4.93
CA VAL A 489 46.65 -41.25 -3.95
C VAL A 489 46.12 -40.02 -4.67
N ASP A 490 44.80 -39.99 -4.86
CA ASP A 490 44.11 -38.99 -5.66
C ASP A 490 44.30 -37.62 -5.02
N SER A 491 45.19 -36.80 -5.58
CA SER A 491 45.60 -35.48 -5.06
C SER A 491 44.41 -34.56 -4.74
N LYS A 492 43.30 -34.71 -5.47
CA LYS A 492 42.03 -33.99 -5.22
C LYS A 492 41.31 -34.39 -3.92
N SER A 493 41.40 -35.66 -3.53
CA SER A 493 40.79 -36.18 -2.29
C SER A 493 41.54 -35.68 -1.05
N GLY A 494 42.89 -35.67 -1.11
CA GLY A 494 43.74 -35.12 -0.06
C GLY A 494 43.53 -33.62 0.17
N HIS A 495 43.38 -32.84 -0.91
CA HIS A 495 43.12 -31.41 -0.82
C HIS A 495 41.77 -31.08 -0.16
N LYS A 496 40.69 -31.78 -0.56
CA LYS A 496 39.37 -31.62 0.08
C LYS A 496 39.39 -32.01 1.57
N LEU A 497 40.14 -33.06 1.92
CA LEU A 497 40.27 -33.51 3.31
C LEU A 497 40.98 -32.47 4.19
N LEU A 498 42.05 -31.86 3.68
CA LEU A 498 42.80 -30.80 4.36
C LEU A 498 41.95 -29.53 4.54
N GLU A 499 41.16 -29.15 3.52
CA GLU A 499 40.22 -28.03 3.62
C GLU A 499 39.11 -28.28 4.66
N VAL A 500 38.59 -29.51 4.72
CA VAL A 500 37.62 -29.94 5.73
C VAL A 500 38.21 -29.83 7.13
N GLU A 501 39.43 -30.34 7.35
CA GLU A 501 40.11 -30.26 8.64
C GLU A 501 40.33 -28.81 9.07
N ARG A 502 40.84 -27.98 8.15
CA ARG A 502 41.04 -26.55 8.42
C ARG A 502 39.73 -25.79 8.69
N LYS A 503 38.60 -26.22 8.11
CA LYS A 503 37.27 -25.65 8.37
C LYS A 503 36.73 -26.13 9.72
N LEU A 504 36.91 -27.40 10.09
CA LEU A 504 36.54 -27.94 11.40
C LEU A 504 37.25 -27.20 12.54
N ASP A 505 38.55 -26.95 12.41
CA ASP A 505 39.34 -26.24 13.42
C ASP A 505 38.84 -24.79 13.64
N ARG A 506 38.21 -24.19 12.63
CA ARG A 506 37.61 -22.84 12.76
C ARG A 506 36.23 -22.89 13.39
N LEU A 507 35.43 -23.90 13.05
CA LEU A 507 34.04 -24.03 13.49
C LEU A 507 33.94 -24.57 14.92
N ASN A 508 34.75 -25.57 15.27
CA ASN A 508 34.77 -26.16 16.60
C ASN A 508 35.80 -25.43 17.46
N LYS A 509 35.32 -24.69 18.45
CA LYS A 509 36.16 -23.99 19.43
C LYS A 509 36.66 -24.97 20.49
N HIS A 510 37.70 -24.57 21.22
CA HIS A 510 38.27 -25.38 22.30
C HIS A 510 37.22 -25.64 23.40
N ALA A 511 36.87 -26.92 23.58
CA ALA A 511 35.91 -27.35 24.59
C ALA A 511 36.57 -27.47 25.97
N VAL A 512 35.97 -26.84 26.98
CA VAL A 512 36.33 -27.06 28.40
C VAL A 512 35.80 -28.42 28.86
N LYS A 513 34.65 -28.83 28.33
CA LYS A 513 33.98 -30.10 28.62
C LYS A 513 33.16 -30.52 27.40
N SER A 514 33.10 -31.80 27.10
CA SER A 514 32.20 -32.37 26.08
C SER A 514 31.17 -33.29 26.72
N ILE A 515 29.91 -33.19 26.29
CA ILE A 515 28.79 -34.01 26.74
C ILE A 515 28.32 -34.84 25.56
N HIS A 516 28.25 -36.16 25.73
CA HIS A 516 27.69 -37.05 24.72
C HIS A 516 26.22 -37.26 25.02
N SER A 517 25.37 -36.90 24.06
CA SER A 517 23.93 -37.03 24.15
C SER A 517 23.47 -38.37 23.60
N GLU A 518 22.29 -38.83 24.02
CA GLU A 518 21.73 -40.14 23.64
C GLU A 518 21.32 -40.24 22.16
N ASP A 519 21.11 -39.10 21.49
CA ASP A 519 20.90 -38.98 20.04
C ASP A 519 22.20 -39.02 19.22
N GLY A 520 23.37 -39.11 19.88
CA GLY A 520 24.68 -39.14 19.21
C GLY A 520 25.30 -37.75 18.99
N ASP A 521 24.64 -36.68 19.43
CA ASP A 521 25.25 -35.35 19.44
C ASP A 521 26.36 -35.25 20.50
N ILE A 522 27.38 -34.45 20.19
CA ILE A 522 28.40 -34.04 21.16
C ILE A 522 28.23 -32.54 21.39
N ILE A 523 27.94 -32.15 22.64
CA ILE A 523 27.82 -30.76 23.05
C ILE A 523 29.10 -30.33 23.73
N ASP A 524 29.79 -29.36 23.14
CA ASP A 524 31.00 -28.75 23.68
C ASP A 524 30.66 -27.52 24.51
N CYS A 525 31.05 -27.54 25.77
CA CYS A 525 31.01 -26.37 26.64
C CYS A 525 32.24 -25.51 26.33
N VAL A 526 32.02 -24.42 25.62
CA VAL A 526 33.07 -23.50 25.18
C VAL A 526 33.07 -22.27 26.09
N ASP A 527 34.25 -21.80 26.48
CA ASP A 527 34.37 -20.55 27.23
C ASP A 527 33.64 -19.41 26.50
N ILE A 528 32.83 -18.64 27.23
CA ILE A 528 31.94 -17.63 26.64
C ILE A 528 32.70 -16.56 25.83
N TYR A 529 33.96 -16.28 26.16
CA TYR A 529 34.81 -15.32 25.44
C TYR A 529 35.46 -15.91 24.19
N ASN A 530 35.43 -17.23 24.03
CA ASN A 530 36.01 -17.95 22.89
C ASN A 530 34.95 -18.40 21.85
N GLN A 531 33.70 -17.94 21.99
CA GLN A 531 32.60 -18.32 21.12
C GLN A 531 32.76 -17.83 19.67
N PRO A 532 32.12 -18.47 18.68
CA PRO A 532 32.22 -18.11 17.27
C PRO A 532 31.85 -16.65 16.94
N ALA A 533 30.98 -16.01 17.74
CA ALA A 533 30.52 -14.64 17.51
C ALA A 533 31.67 -13.64 17.23
N PHE A 534 32.77 -13.76 17.96
CA PHE A 534 33.87 -12.80 17.93
C PHE A 534 34.83 -12.96 16.75
N ASP A 535 34.62 -14.00 15.91
CA ASP A 535 35.30 -14.07 14.62
C ASP A 535 34.75 -13.02 13.64
N HIS A 536 33.57 -12.43 13.92
CA HIS A 536 32.99 -11.35 13.12
C HIS A 536 33.81 -10.05 13.31
N PRO A 537 34.23 -9.36 12.23
CA PRO A 537 35.04 -8.14 12.34
C PRO A 537 34.43 -7.06 13.24
N ALA A 538 33.11 -6.87 13.16
CA ALA A 538 32.39 -5.89 13.98
C ALA A 538 32.35 -6.23 15.48
N LEU A 539 32.58 -7.50 15.86
CA LEU A 539 32.37 -7.99 17.23
C LEU A 539 33.66 -8.31 18.00
N ARG A 540 34.84 -8.08 17.43
CA ARG A 540 36.13 -8.48 18.06
C ARG A 540 36.36 -7.93 19.47
N ASN A 541 35.86 -6.72 19.74
CA ASN A 541 35.95 -6.05 21.03
C ASN A 541 34.57 -5.85 21.69
N HIS A 542 33.60 -6.68 21.30
CA HIS A 542 32.23 -6.57 21.79
C HIS A 542 32.17 -6.87 23.28
N THR A 543 31.52 -6.00 24.06
CA THR A 543 31.27 -6.25 25.48
C THR A 543 30.01 -7.10 25.63
N ILE A 544 30.15 -8.30 26.19
CA ILE A 544 29.05 -9.25 26.34
C ILE A 544 28.00 -8.70 27.30
N GLN A 545 26.76 -8.60 26.82
CA GLN A 545 25.61 -8.32 27.67
C GLN A 545 25.11 -9.64 28.26
N MET A 546 25.45 -9.93 29.53
CA MET A 546 25.07 -11.20 30.18
C MET A 546 23.55 -11.32 30.42
N THR A 547 22.86 -10.21 30.63
CA THR A 547 21.41 -10.17 30.89
C THR A 547 20.78 -8.98 30.19
N ALA A 548 19.61 -9.19 29.59
CA ALA A 548 18.79 -8.12 29.04
C ALA A 548 18.47 -7.06 30.11
N SER A 549 18.36 -5.79 29.70
CA SER A 549 18.16 -4.67 30.61
C SER A 549 16.81 -4.67 31.31
N TYR A 550 15.84 -5.36 30.71
CA TYR A 550 14.61 -5.79 31.34
C TYR A 550 14.34 -7.22 30.92
N TYR A 551 13.67 -7.97 31.79
CA TYR A 551 13.23 -9.32 31.48
C TYR A 551 11.76 -9.23 31.06
N PRO A 552 11.45 -9.12 29.75
CA PRO A 552 10.06 -9.13 29.33
C PRO A 552 9.42 -10.44 29.77
N THR A 553 8.30 -10.33 30.47
CA THR A 553 7.51 -11.50 30.88
C THR A 553 6.81 -12.04 29.64
N MET A 554 7.22 -13.20 29.12
CA MET A 554 6.40 -13.94 28.15
C MET A 554 5.00 -14.18 28.73
N GLU A 555 3.97 -14.11 27.91
CA GLU A 555 2.65 -14.64 28.31
C GLU A 555 2.74 -16.17 28.48
N ARG A 556 2.68 -16.63 29.73
CA ARG A 556 2.73 -18.06 30.09
C ARG A 556 1.32 -18.57 30.43
N THR A 557 1.05 -19.83 30.15
CA THR A 557 -0.13 -20.54 30.65
C THR A 557 -0.19 -20.46 32.18
N SER A 558 -1.26 -19.85 32.68
CA SER A 558 -1.57 -19.71 34.10
C SER A 558 -1.77 -21.09 34.75
N THR A 559 -0.74 -21.62 35.41
CA THR A 559 -0.84 -22.85 36.22
C THR A 559 -1.49 -22.62 37.59
N THR A 560 -2.18 -21.49 37.79
CA THR A 560 -2.86 -21.17 39.04
C THR A 560 -4.14 -20.40 38.75
N MET A 561 -5.29 -21.09 38.71
CA MET A 561 -6.51 -20.76 39.46
C MET A 561 -7.54 -21.90 39.38
N LYS A 562 -7.83 -22.46 40.57
CA LYS A 562 -9.11 -22.98 41.08
C LYS A 562 -9.98 -23.86 40.16
N ALA A 563 -10.11 -25.11 40.60
CA ALA A 563 -11.19 -26.02 40.27
C ALA A 563 -12.56 -25.30 40.23
N SER A 564 -13.16 -25.25 39.04
CA SER A 564 -14.56 -24.92 38.84
C SER A 564 -15.03 -25.52 37.51
N THR A 565 -15.78 -26.60 37.67
CA THR A 565 -16.62 -27.38 36.75
C THR A 565 -17.06 -26.79 35.39
N LYS A 566 -16.98 -27.69 34.39
CA LYS A 566 -17.76 -27.84 33.13
C LYS A 566 -17.21 -27.19 31.84
N GLY A 567 -16.18 -27.84 31.29
CA GLY A 567 -16.19 -28.47 29.96
C GLY A 567 -16.22 -27.61 28.70
N LYS A 568 -15.04 -27.37 28.10
CA LYS A 568 -14.71 -27.54 26.66
C LYS A 568 -13.17 -27.53 26.49
N ARG A 569 -12.65 -28.35 25.57
CA ARG A 569 -11.22 -28.68 25.41
C ARG A 569 -10.41 -27.49 24.87
N GLY A 570 -9.70 -26.77 25.73
CA GLY A 570 -8.52 -25.98 25.36
C GLY A 570 -7.27 -26.73 25.80
N SER A 571 -6.64 -27.48 24.89
CA SER A 571 -5.43 -28.27 25.20
C SER A 571 -4.21 -27.35 25.26
N SER A 572 -3.76 -26.98 26.46
CA SER A 572 -2.43 -26.38 26.64
C SER A 572 -1.35 -27.40 26.22
N LEU A 573 -0.64 -27.11 25.14
CA LEU A 573 0.46 -27.91 24.59
C LEU A 573 1.59 -28.06 25.62
N ASN A 574 2.23 -29.23 25.67
CA ASN A 574 3.32 -29.50 26.60
C ASN A 574 4.63 -28.84 26.14
N VAL A 575 5.38 -28.26 27.07
CA VAL A 575 6.66 -27.59 26.78
C VAL A 575 7.77 -28.62 26.57
N THR A 576 8.57 -28.44 25.52
CA THR A 576 9.70 -29.33 25.18
C THR A 576 11.01 -28.92 25.83
N SER A 577 12.00 -29.81 25.75
CA SER A 577 13.37 -29.64 26.26
C SER A 577 14.40 -30.11 25.23
N GLN A 578 15.69 -30.00 25.52
CA GLN A 578 16.73 -30.54 24.64
C GLN A 578 17.28 -31.86 25.18
N LEU A 579 17.42 -32.84 24.30
CA LEU A 579 17.72 -34.22 24.71
C LEU A 579 19.05 -34.34 25.49
N TRP A 580 20.07 -33.58 25.07
CA TRP A 580 21.39 -33.56 25.70
C TRP A 580 21.38 -33.16 27.18
N GLN A 581 20.37 -32.41 27.63
CA GLN A 581 20.24 -31.97 29.02
C GLN A 581 20.06 -33.16 29.99
N ARG A 582 19.64 -34.33 29.48
CA ARG A 582 19.59 -35.59 30.25
C ARG A 582 20.96 -36.16 30.54
N SER A 583 21.95 -35.85 29.69
CA SER A 583 23.31 -36.38 29.75
C SER A 583 24.27 -35.46 30.53
N GLY A 584 23.86 -34.24 30.85
CA GLY A 584 24.60 -33.35 31.74
C GLY A 584 24.30 -31.87 31.49
N SER A 585 25.15 -31.02 32.08
CA SER A 585 25.09 -29.56 31.95
C SER A 585 26.50 -28.96 31.74
N CYS A 586 26.53 -27.76 31.14
CA CYS A 586 27.74 -26.97 30.98
C CYS A 586 28.04 -26.12 32.24
N PRO A 587 29.32 -26.00 32.65
CA PRO A 587 29.70 -25.18 33.81
C PRO A 587 29.41 -23.69 33.57
N GLU A 588 29.32 -22.91 34.65
CA GLU A 588 29.22 -21.45 34.55
C GLU A 588 30.42 -20.85 33.82
N GLY A 589 30.19 -19.74 33.10
CA GLY A 589 31.21 -19.12 32.23
C GLY A 589 31.42 -19.81 30.89
N THR A 590 30.68 -20.88 30.59
CA THR A 590 30.72 -21.57 29.29
C THR A 590 29.35 -21.58 28.60
N ILE A 591 29.34 -21.75 27.28
CA ILE A 591 28.15 -21.94 26.47
C ILE A 591 28.18 -23.31 25.76
N PRO A 592 27.05 -24.04 25.67
CA PRO A 592 26.97 -25.28 24.93
C PRO A 592 26.89 -25.01 23.43
N ILE A 593 27.78 -25.63 22.66
CA ILE A 593 27.81 -25.59 21.20
C ILE A 593 27.77 -27.04 20.68
N ARG A 594 26.86 -27.35 19.75
CA ARG A 594 26.86 -28.65 19.09
C ARG A 594 28.13 -28.78 18.23
N ARG A 595 28.94 -29.81 18.49
CA ARG A 595 30.14 -30.10 17.72
C ARG A 595 29.77 -30.48 16.29
N ILE A 596 30.38 -29.79 15.33
CA ILE A 596 30.25 -30.12 13.91
C ILE A 596 31.22 -31.25 13.60
N GLN A 597 30.71 -32.35 13.04
CA GLN A 597 31.52 -33.53 12.76
C GLN A 597 32.12 -33.48 11.36
N LYS A 598 33.24 -34.20 11.16
CA LYS A 598 33.89 -34.30 9.85
C LYS A 598 32.94 -34.82 8.77
N GLN A 599 32.07 -35.75 9.12
CA GLN A 599 31.05 -36.28 8.22
C GLN A 599 30.02 -35.23 7.78
N ASP A 600 29.69 -34.25 8.62
CA ASP A 600 28.72 -33.19 8.31
C ASP A 600 29.27 -32.31 7.17
N LEU A 601 30.55 -31.95 7.24
CA LEU A 601 31.22 -31.16 6.21
C LEU A 601 31.51 -31.96 4.93
N LEU A 602 31.77 -33.27 5.03
CA LEU A 602 32.01 -34.11 3.85
C LEU A 602 30.75 -34.28 2.98
N LYS A 603 29.57 -34.25 3.61
CA LYS A 603 28.26 -34.25 2.93
C LYS A 603 27.93 -32.91 2.28
N ALA A 604 28.62 -31.84 2.65
CA ALA A 604 28.37 -30.52 2.09
C ALA A 604 28.86 -30.41 0.63
N ASN A 605 27.98 -29.94 -0.26
CA ASN A 605 28.33 -29.66 -1.67
C ASN A 605 29.38 -28.55 -1.80
N SER A 606 29.46 -27.63 -0.85
CA SER A 606 30.46 -26.57 -0.76
C SER A 606 30.76 -26.26 0.71
N LEU A 607 32.05 -26.23 1.07
CA LEU A 607 32.51 -25.84 2.41
C LEU A 607 32.31 -24.35 2.70
N LYS A 608 32.25 -23.52 1.64
CA LYS A 608 31.95 -22.09 1.76
C LYS A 608 30.48 -21.86 2.08
N GLU A 609 29.60 -22.66 1.50
CA GLU A 609 28.14 -22.57 1.64
C GLU A 609 27.56 -23.43 2.78
N TYR A 610 28.41 -24.07 3.59
CA TYR A 610 27.93 -24.88 4.71
C TYR A 610 27.24 -24.00 5.76
N GLY A 611 26.04 -24.39 6.17
CA GLY A 611 25.22 -23.63 7.12
C GLY A 611 24.45 -22.46 6.48
N ARG A 612 24.70 -22.09 5.23
CA ARG A 612 24.03 -20.97 4.55
C ARG A 612 22.70 -21.41 3.94
N LYS A 613 21.66 -20.56 4.02
CA LYS A 613 20.53 -20.64 3.07
C LYS A 613 21.09 -20.30 1.68
N LYS A 614 20.65 -20.97 0.61
CA LYS A 614 21.24 -20.72 -0.73
C LYS A 614 20.82 -19.33 -1.24
N PRO A 615 21.72 -18.60 -1.95
CA PRO A 615 21.39 -17.30 -2.52
C PRO A 615 20.32 -17.40 -3.60
N ARG A 616 19.51 -16.34 -3.69
CA ARG A 616 18.47 -16.10 -4.71
C ARG A 616 19.09 -15.80 -6.08
N PHE A 617 19.23 -16.79 -6.97
CA PHE A 617 19.72 -16.52 -8.33
C PHE A 617 19.18 -17.51 -9.37
N SER A 618 17.97 -17.25 -9.91
CA SER A 618 17.63 -17.25 -11.34
C SER A 618 16.17 -16.82 -11.59
N GLN A 619 15.95 -15.97 -12.59
CA GLN A 619 14.63 -15.70 -13.16
C GLN A 619 14.20 -16.92 -14.00
N ARG A 620 13.33 -17.76 -13.44
CA ARG A 620 12.51 -18.66 -14.26
C ARG A 620 11.11 -18.07 -14.39
N PHE A 621 10.92 -17.26 -15.42
CA PHE A 621 9.60 -16.99 -15.96
C PHE A 621 9.07 -18.31 -16.57
N GLN A 622 8.29 -19.07 -15.81
CA GLN A 622 7.35 -19.99 -16.45
C GLN A 622 6.14 -19.16 -16.86
N HIS A 623 6.06 -18.87 -18.15
CA HIS A 623 4.86 -18.45 -18.82
C HIS A 623 3.75 -19.48 -18.57
N LEU A 624 2.85 -19.20 -17.62
CA LEU A 624 1.46 -19.60 -17.67
C LEU A 624 0.64 -18.37 -17.27
N GLY A 625 -0.34 -18.05 -18.11
CA GLY A 625 -1.03 -16.78 -18.12
C GLY A 625 -1.92 -16.52 -16.90
N ASP A 626 -2.29 -15.25 -16.83
CA ASP A 626 -3.38 -14.63 -16.08
C ASP A 626 -3.28 -14.72 -14.54
N ASN A 627 -3.17 -13.54 -13.92
CA ASN A 627 -2.95 -13.21 -12.49
C ASN A 627 -1.50 -13.32 -11.98
N ILE A 628 -0.92 -12.17 -11.66
CA ILE A 628 0.30 -12.01 -10.86
C ILE A 628 -0.14 -11.33 -9.56
N ASP A 629 -1.04 -11.94 -8.78
CA ASP A 629 -0.64 -12.45 -7.47
C ASP A 629 0.57 -13.38 -7.52
N SER A 630 1.75 -12.78 -7.58
CA SER A 630 2.94 -13.50 -7.13
C SER A 630 3.69 -12.60 -6.16
N PHE A 631 3.56 -12.89 -4.86
CA PHE A 631 4.79 -12.86 -4.07
C PHE A 631 5.73 -13.77 -4.84
N LEU A 632 6.81 -13.20 -5.37
CA LEU A 632 7.73 -13.91 -6.23
C LEU A 632 8.15 -15.19 -5.51
N GLN A 633 7.62 -16.35 -5.90
CA GLN A 633 8.01 -17.63 -5.36
C GLN A 633 9.54 -17.65 -5.37
N GLN A 634 10.17 -17.69 -4.19
CA GLN A 634 11.63 -17.61 -4.17
C GLN A 634 12.12 -18.87 -4.84
N GLU A 635 13.04 -18.74 -5.78
CA GLU A 635 13.55 -19.91 -6.47
C GLU A 635 14.07 -20.90 -5.42
N ASN A 636 13.48 -22.09 -5.39
CA ASN A 636 13.76 -23.15 -4.45
C ASN A 636 13.26 -22.96 -3.00
N HIS A 637 12.42 -21.97 -2.69
CA HIS A 637 11.74 -21.89 -1.39
C HIS A 637 10.23 -21.74 -1.54
N SER A 638 9.51 -22.33 -0.59
CA SER A 638 8.05 -22.20 -0.43
C SER A 638 7.74 -21.81 1.01
N VAL A 639 6.78 -20.90 1.21
CA VAL A 639 6.38 -20.39 2.51
C VAL A 639 4.89 -20.57 2.75
N ALA A 640 4.52 -20.83 4.01
CA ALA A 640 3.14 -20.80 4.49
C ALA A 640 3.13 -20.09 5.85
N ILE A 641 2.72 -18.82 5.85
CA ILE A 641 2.95 -17.87 6.96
C ILE A 641 1.72 -17.03 7.28
N LEU A 642 1.64 -16.56 8.52
CA LEU A 642 0.86 -15.41 8.93
C LEU A 642 1.81 -14.22 9.02
N ILE A 643 1.50 -13.12 8.35
CA ILE A 643 2.33 -11.92 8.31
C ILE A 643 1.60 -10.72 8.93
N ALA A 644 2.30 -9.98 9.78
CA ALA A 644 1.90 -8.65 10.25
C ALA A 644 2.90 -7.63 9.71
N GLN A 645 2.44 -6.57 9.05
CA GLN A 645 3.30 -5.57 8.41
C GLN A 645 2.76 -4.15 8.65
N GLY A 646 3.62 -3.13 8.50
CA GLY A 646 3.20 -1.72 8.47
C GLY A 646 3.34 -0.97 9.79
N PHE A 647 3.97 -1.59 10.80
CA PHE A 647 4.23 -0.97 12.10
C PHE A 647 5.68 -1.17 12.53
N SER A 648 6.13 -0.38 13.51
CA SER A 648 7.47 -0.53 14.10
C SER A 648 7.48 -1.60 15.19
N TYR A 649 7.76 -2.84 14.79
CA TYR A 649 7.84 -3.97 15.71
C TYR A 649 9.20 -4.03 16.40
N LEU A 650 9.18 -4.02 17.74
CA LEU A 650 10.31 -4.21 18.63
C LEU A 650 10.36 -5.62 19.21
N GLY A 651 9.46 -6.52 18.85
CA GLY A 651 9.53 -7.94 19.21
C GLY A 651 8.33 -8.74 18.71
N ALA A 652 8.52 -10.06 18.64
CA ALA A 652 7.49 -11.01 18.22
C ALA A 652 7.63 -12.34 18.98
N GLN A 653 6.49 -12.86 19.44
CA GLN A 653 6.35 -14.13 20.15
C GLN A 653 5.47 -15.08 19.35
N GLY A 654 5.78 -16.38 19.39
CA GLY A 654 4.89 -17.43 18.93
C GLY A 654 5.13 -18.73 19.68
N ASP A 655 4.05 -19.43 19.99
CA ASP A 655 4.09 -20.83 20.39
C ASP A 655 4.04 -21.71 19.15
N ILE A 656 5.15 -22.33 18.83
CA ILE A 656 5.29 -23.16 17.66
C ILE A 656 5.11 -24.62 18.06
N LYS A 657 4.14 -25.30 17.46
CA LYS A 657 4.03 -26.77 17.59
C LYS A 657 5.30 -27.42 17.07
N VAL A 658 5.85 -28.37 17.83
CA VAL A 658 7.07 -29.10 17.45
C VAL A 658 6.67 -30.33 16.67
N ASP A 659 6.95 -30.32 15.37
CA ASP A 659 6.76 -31.45 14.46
C ASP A 659 8.10 -31.96 13.93
N ASN A 660 8.11 -33.16 13.36
CA ASN A 660 9.28 -33.71 12.66
C ASN A 660 8.88 -34.11 11.23
N PRO A 661 8.75 -33.14 10.30
CA PRO A 661 8.36 -33.42 8.93
C PRO A 661 9.37 -34.31 8.22
N PHE A 662 8.91 -35.05 7.21
CA PHE A 662 9.81 -35.71 6.28
C PHE A 662 10.51 -34.66 5.42
N VAL A 663 11.84 -34.76 5.29
CA VAL A 663 12.66 -33.83 4.50
C VAL A 663 13.62 -34.63 3.61
N GLU A 664 13.70 -34.29 2.32
CA GLU A 664 14.67 -34.91 1.42
C GLU A 664 16.12 -34.53 1.78
N SER A 665 17.11 -35.26 1.26
CA SER A 665 18.50 -35.14 1.75
C SER A 665 19.17 -33.77 1.49
N ASP A 666 18.73 -33.03 0.47
CA ASP A 666 19.28 -31.71 0.10
C ASP A 666 18.37 -30.53 0.47
N ASP A 667 17.22 -30.84 1.10
CA ASP A 667 16.15 -29.90 1.42
C ASP A 667 16.21 -29.48 2.90
N TYR A 668 15.41 -28.49 3.27
CA TYR A 668 15.07 -28.24 4.68
C TYR A 668 13.62 -27.83 4.85
N SER A 669 13.11 -28.00 6.07
CA SER A 669 11.80 -27.52 6.50
C SER A 669 11.94 -26.85 7.86
N THR A 670 11.26 -25.74 8.07
CA THR A 670 11.32 -24.95 9.31
C THR A 670 9.92 -24.60 9.79
N SER A 671 9.82 -24.31 11.08
CA SER A 671 8.79 -23.42 11.59
C SER A 671 9.39 -22.39 12.52
N GLN A 672 9.03 -21.13 12.32
CA GLN A 672 9.78 -20.01 12.86
C GLN A 672 8.91 -18.77 13.15
N VAL A 673 9.44 -17.94 14.03
CA VAL A 673 9.10 -16.51 14.15
C VAL A 673 10.23 -15.74 13.47
N SER A 674 9.87 -14.80 12.59
CA SER A 674 10.82 -13.94 11.89
C SER A 674 10.45 -12.47 12.10
N LEU A 675 11.47 -11.63 12.30
CA LEU A 675 11.35 -10.17 12.23
C LEU A 675 12.19 -9.65 11.09
N LYS A 676 11.60 -8.85 10.19
CA LYS A 676 12.27 -8.34 8.99
C LYS A 676 12.15 -6.83 8.84
N ASN A 677 13.14 -6.23 8.20
CA ASN A 677 13.11 -4.83 7.78
C ASN A 677 13.78 -4.70 6.40
N GLY A 678 13.15 -3.98 5.47
CA GLY A 678 13.58 -3.85 4.08
C GLY A 678 12.68 -4.59 3.09
N ASN A 679 12.93 -4.37 1.81
CA ASN A 679 12.06 -4.86 0.74
C ASN A 679 12.25 -6.35 0.46
N TYR A 680 11.34 -6.95 -0.31
CA TYR A 680 11.36 -8.37 -0.61
C TYR A 680 12.69 -8.85 -1.21
N MET A 681 13.38 -8.03 -2.02
CA MET A 681 14.64 -8.40 -2.69
C MET A 681 15.87 -8.20 -1.78
N TYR A 682 15.83 -7.23 -0.88
CA TYR A 682 16.91 -6.83 0.02
C TYR A 682 16.34 -6.46 1.41
N TYR A 683 16.31 -7.45 2.30
CA TYR A 683 15.90 -7.29 3.68
C TYR A 683 16.97 -7.78 4.65
N GLU A 684 16.89 -7.22 5.85
CA GLU A 684 17.54 -7.76 7.04
C GLU A 684 16.52 -8.58 7.81
N ALA A 685 16.94 -9.73 8.34
CA ALA A 685 16.07 -10.62 9.11
C ALA A 685 16.78 -11.22 10.31
N VAL A 686 16.01 -11.46 11.37
CA VAL A 686 16.36 -12.35 12.48
C VAL A 686 15.25 -13.37 12.67
N GLU A 687 15.62 -14.63 12.83
CA GLU A 687 14.67 -15.76 12.85
C GLU A 687 15.06 -16.74 13.94
N SER A 688 14.05 -17.38 14.54
CA SER A 688 14.25 -18.51 15.44
C SER A 688 13.02 -19.41 15.49
N GLY A 689 13.25 -20.69 15.74
CA GLY A 689 12.24 -21.72 15.69
C GLY A 689 12.86 -23.11 15.71
N TRP A 690 12.19 -24.07 15.07
CA TRP A 690 12.77 -25.38 14.82
C TRP A 690 13.00 -25.61 13.33
N ALA A 691 14.02 -26.39 13.00
CA ALA A 691 14.39 -26.77 11.65
C ALA A 691 14.70 -28.27 11.56
N VAL A 692 14.34 -28.88 10.44
CA VAL A 692 14.83 -30.20 10.01
C VAL A 692 15.68 -29.96 8.76
N ASN A 693 17.01 -30.10 8.91
CA ASN A 693 17.97 -29.77 7.85
C ASN A 693 19.11 -30.82 7.81
N PRO A 694 18.96 -31.88 7.00
CA PRO A 694 19.97 -32.95 6.90
C PRO A 694 21.33 -32.48 6.39
N ARG A 695 21.37 -31.40 5.62
CA ARG A 695 22.61 -30.85 5.06
C ARG A 695 23.45 -30.14 6.11
N VAL A 696 22.82 -29.52 7.12
CA VAL A 696 23.53 -28.83 8.21
C VAL A 696 23.79 -29.79 9.37
N TYR A 697 22.78 -30.55 9.80
CA TYR A 697 22.87 -31.34 11.03
C TYR A 697 23.31 -32.79 10.82
N GLY A 698 23.22 -33.29 9.58
CA GLY A 698 23.62 -34.66 9.22
C GLY A 698 22.53 -35.72 9.45
N ASP A 699 21.38 -35.33 10.02
CA ASP A 699 20.22 -36.17 10.32
C ASP A 699 18.87 -35.49 9.99
N ARG A 700 17.75 -36.16 10.25
CA ARG A 700 16.39 -35.65 10.05
C ARG A 700 15.69 -35.40 11.39
N THR A 701 16.43 -34.85 12.35
CA THR A 701 15.91 -34.56 13.68
C THR A 701 15.51 -33.09 13.76
N THR A 702 14.34 -32.81 14.35
CA THR A 702 13.90 -31.45 14.66
C THR A 702 14.84 -30.77 15.66
N ARG A 703 15.46 -29.68 15.25
CA ARG A 703 16.50 -28.99 16.02
C ARG A 703 16.17 -27.51 16.19
N LEU A 704 16.43 -26.96 17.38
CA LEU A 704 16.28 -25.53 17.66
C LEU A 704 17.31 -24.76 16.85
N PHE A 705 16.89 -23.70 16.17
CA PHE A 705 17.82 -22.87 15.40
C PHE A 705 17.64 -21.38 15.64
N VAL A 706 18.68 -20.64 15.28
CA VAL A 706 18.64 -19.20 15.05
C VAL A 706 19.23 -18.88 13.69
N TYR A 707 18.77 -17.80 13.07
CA TYR A 707 19.29 -17.33 11.79
C TYR A 707 19.24 -15.81 11.72
N TRP A 708 20.16 -15.19 10.99
CA TRP A 708 20.12 -13.77 10.69
C TRP A 708 20.73 -13.46 9.34
N THR A 709 20.30 -12.38 8.70
CA THR A 709 20.91 -11.88 7.45
C THR A 709 20.70 -10.37 7.34
N VAL A 710 21.54 -9.70 6.55
CA VAL A 710 21.43 -8.27 6.21
C VAL A 710 21.29 -8.03 4.70
N ASP A 711 21.17 -9.11 3.93
CA ASP A 711 21.18 -9.07 2.48
C ASP A 711 20.33 -10.18 1.87
N SER A 712 19.21 -10.51 2.51
CA SER A 712 18.29 -11.57 2.06
C SER A 712 18.98 -12.91 1.81
N SER A 713 19.91 -13.29 2.68
CA SER A 713 20.72 -14.52 2.61
C SER A 713 21.66 -14.61 1.40
N ASN A 714 21.94 -13.49 0.72
CA ASN A 714 22.77 -13.50 -0.49
C ASN A 714 24.24 -13.82 -0.16
N THR A 715 24.85 -13.02 0.73
CA THR A 715 26.25 -13.16 1.17
C THR A 715 26.41 -13.22 2.69
N THR A 716 25.36 -12.90 3.45
CA THR A 716 25.32 -13.05 4.91
C THR A 716 24.34 -14.14 5.36
N GLY A 717 24.44 -14.57 6.62
CA GLY A 717 23.52 -15.50 7.24
C GLY A 717 23.82 -16.99 7.09
N CYS A 718 23.76 -17.66 8.24
CA CYS A 718 23.93 -19.10 8.37
C CYS A 718 23.13 -19.60 9.58
N PHE A 719 22.73 -20.87 9.58
CA PHE A 719 22.09 -21.52 10.71
C PHE A 719 23.03 -21.57 11.92
N ASP A 720 22.49 -21.24 13.09
CA ASP A 720 23.18 -21.32 14.39
C ASP A 720 24.50 -20.54 14.43
N LEU A 721 25.52 -21.13 15.05
CA LEU A 721 26.86 -20.58 15.20
C LEU A 721 27.80 -21.00 14.06
N THR A 722 27.27 -21.52 12.94
CA THR A 722 28.09 -21.93 11.79
C THR A 722 28.78 -20.74 11.11
N CYS A 723 28.24 -19.54 11.33
CA CYS A 723 28.85 -18.26 10.97
C CYS A 723 28.83 -17.31 12.17
N PRO A 724 29.78 -16.37 12.24
CA PRO A 724 29.89 -15.48 13.38
C PRO A 724 28.83 -14.37 13.32
N GLY A 725 28.33 -13.93 14.48
CA GLY A 725 27.37 -12.82 14.60
C GLY A 725 26.43 -12.94 15.80
N PHE A 726 25.98 -14.16 16.12
CA PHE A 726 25.13 -14.39 17.28
C PHE A 726 25.96 -14.56 18.56
N VAL A 727 25.67 -13.77 19.59
CA VAL A 727 26.32 -13.86 20.90
C VAL A 727 25.44 -14.71 21.82
N GLN A 728 25.86 -15.95 22.07
CA GLN A 728 25.20 -16.85 23.00
C GLN A 728 25.68 -16.56 24.43
N THR A 729 24.75 -16.57 25.38
CA THR A 729 25.03 -16.27 26.80
C THR A 729 24.53 -17.36 27.74
N SER A 730 23.54 -18.15 27.33
CA SER A 730 23.00 -19.23 28.14
C SER A 730 23.87 -20.47 28.10
N ASN A 731 24.15 -21.03 29.28
CA ASN A 731 24.78 -22.35 29.43
C ASN A 731 23.76 -23.52 29.43
N LYS A 732 22.47 -23.22 29.27
CA LYS A 732 21.36 -24.18 29.43
C LYS A 732 20.79 -24.69 28.12
N VAL A 733 20.96 -23.95 27.02
CA VAL A 733 20.35 -24.26 25.71
C VAL A 733 21.43 -24.22 24.65
N ALA A 734 21.51 -25.27 23.83
CA ALA A 734 22.46 -25.42 22.75
C ALA A 734 21.78 -25.21 21.40
N LEU A 735 22.28 -24.29 20.57
CA LEU A 735 21.79 -24.13 19.21
C LEU A 735 22.14 -25.36 18.36
N GLY A 736 21.23 -25.74 17.47
CA GLY A 736 21.34 -26.93 16.63
C GLY A 736 21.11 -28.25 17.35
N ALA A 737 20.82 -28.29 18.66
CA ALA A 737 20.55 -29.53 19.39
C ALA A 737 19.08 -29.99 19.25
N ALA A 738 18.86 -31.30 19.35
CA ALA A 738 17.54 -31.91 19.16
C ALA A 738 16.52 -31.46 20.21
N VAL A 739 15.31 -31.11 19.73
CA VAL A 739 14.16 -30.76 20.56
C VAL A 739 13.31 -32.00 20.81
N TYR A 740 12.98 -32.26 22.08
CA TYR A 740 12.21 -33.43 22.49
C TYR A 740 11.33 -33.13 23.73
N PRO A 741 10.10 -33.67 23.83
CA PRO A 741 9.42 -34.56 22.87
C PRO A 741 8.91 -33.84 21.62
N ILE A 742 8.56 -34.59 20.58
CA ILE A 742 7.90 -34.06 19.37
C ILE A 742 6.42 -34.43 19.36
N SER A 743 5.60 -33.63 18.68
CA SER A 743 4.20 -33.93 18.44
C SER A 743 4.05 -35.10 17.48
N THR A 744 3.12 -36.01 17.76
CA THR A 744 2.78 -37.14 16.90
C THR A 744 1.28 -37.19 16.65
N SER A 745 0.87 -37.63 15.47
CA SER A 745 -0.55 -37.80 15.15
C SER A 745 -1.25 -38.72 16.16
N GLY A 746 -2.35 -38.24 16.75
CA GLY A 746 -3.08 -38.95 17.81
C GLY A 746 -2.41 -38.98 19.20
N GLY A 747 -1.23 -38.38 19.36
CA GLY A 747 -0.49 -38.27 20.61
C GLY A 747 -0.72 -36.94 21.35
N LEU A 748 0.01 -36.74 22.45
CA LEU A 748 0.02 -35.44 23.13
C LEU A 748 0.76 -34.41 22.26
N PRO A 749 0.21 -33.21 22.08
CA PRO A 749 0.87 -32.21 21.26
C PRO A 749 1.87 -31.40 22.11
N TYR A 750 3.00 -31.06 21.51
CA TYR A 750 4.16 -30.42 22.15
C TYR A 750 4.53 -29.13 21.42
N GLN A 751 5.02 -28.13 22.16
CA GLN A 751 5.40 -26.84 21.59
C GLN A 751 6.72 -26.30 22.14
N ILE A 752 7.28 -25.33 21.40
CA ILE A 752 8.29 -24.39 21.88
C ILE A 752 7.69 -22.99 21.84
N THR A 753 8.02 -22.15 22.81
CA THR A 753 7.72 -20.73 22.74
C THR A 753 8.98 -19.99 22.35
N VAL A 754 8.92 -19.29 21.22
CA VAL A 754 9.97 -18.39 20.74
C VAL A 754 9.53 -16.97 20.98
N TYR A 755 10.42 -16.15 21.54
CA TYR A 755 10.22 -14.70 21.60
C TYR A 755 11.50 -13.99 21.19
N ILE A 756 11.44 -13.24 20.11
CA ILE A 756 12.55 -12.40 19.64
C ILE A 756 12.18 -10.96 19.96
N TYR A 757 13.09 -10.22 20.59
CA TYR A 757 12.78 -8.88 21.06
C TYR A 757 14.00 -7.98 21.15
N LYS A 758 13.81 -6.69 20.89
CA LYS A 758 14.86 -5.68 21.00
C LYS A 758 15.01 -5.19 22.43
N ASP A 759 16.20 -5.22 22.99
CA ASP A 759 16.50 -4.52 24.24
C ASP A 759 16.59 -3.02 23.94
N THR A 760 15.73 -2.21 24.53
CA THR A 760 15.64 -0.77 24.27
C THR A 760 16.84 0.02 24.80
N ASN A 761 17.61 -0.51 25.75
CA ASN A 761 18.79 0.18 26.29
C ASN A 761 20.05 -0.12 25.48
N THR A 762 20.21 -1.34 24.98
CA THR A 762 21.42 -1.76 24.25
C THR A 762 21.20 -1.89 22.74
N ASN A 763 19.95 -1.87 22.27
CA ASN A 763 19.52 -2.18 20.91
C ASN A 763 19.86 -3.60 20.43
N ASN A 764 20.24 -4.50 21.34
CA ASN A 764 20.49 -5.91 21.03
C ASN A 764 19.17 -6.64 20.77
N TRP A 765 19.10 -7.44 19.71
CA TRP A 765 17.98 -8.34 19.46
C TRP A 765 18.17 -9.64 20.22
N TRP A 766 17.47 -9.79 21.33
CA TRP A 766 17.46 -11.00 22.15
C TRP A 766 16.50 -12.04 21.60
N VAL A 767 16.83 -13.31 21.82
CA VAL A 767 15.93 -14.44 21.56
C VAL A 767 15.76 -15.27 22.83
N GLN A 768 14.51 -15.64 23.08
CA GLN A 768 14.09 -16.53 24.15
C GLN A 768 13.56 -17.84 23.60
N TYR A 769 13.97 -18.93 24.25
CA TYR A 769 13.46 -20.27 24.04
C TYR A 769 12.83 -20.77 25.34
N ASN A 770 11.51 -21.01 25.35
CA ASN A 770 10.76 -21.46 26.53
C ASN A 770 11.02 -20.59 27.79
N GLY A 771 11.13 -19.27 27.60
CA GLY A 771 11.40 -18.28 28.65
C GLY A 771 12.87 -18.16 29.09
N ILE A 772 13.79 -18.90 28.46
CA ILE A 772 15.23 -18.78 28.69
C ILE A 772 15.82 -17.86 27.61
N ASN A 773 16.40 -16.73 28.00
CA ASN A 773 17.24 -15.92 27.11
C ASN A 773 18.45 -16.74 26.67
N ILE A 774 18.54 -17.10 25.39
CA ILE A 774 19.64 -17.93 24.88
C ILE A 774 20.84 -17.09 24.42
N GLY A 775 20.58 -15.88 23.90
CA GLY A 775 21.58 -14.98 23.38
C GLY A 775 20.94 -13.83 22.59
N TYR A 776 21.78 -13.06 21.88
CA TYR A 776 21.33 -11.91 21.12
C TYR A 776 22.19 -11.64 19.86
N TRP A 777 21.61 -10.88 18.93
CA TRP A 777 22.32 -10.25 17.82
C TRP A 777 22.60 -8.77 18.14
N PRO A 778 23.88 -8.35 18.10
CA PRO A 778 24.24 -6.95 18.29
C PRO A 778 23.71 -6.02 17.17
N PRO A 779 23.34 -4.76 17.48
CA PRO A 779 22.87 -3.80 16.49
C PRO A 779 23.92 -3.45 15.44
N ASP A 780 25.21 -3.61 15.74
CA ASP A 780 26.32 -3.34 14.81
C ASP A 780 26.36 -4.30 13.61
N LEU A 781 25.57 -5.37 13.66
CA LEU A 781 25.37 -6.24 12.50
C LEU A 781 24.42 -5.63 11.48
N PHE A 782 23.49 -4.75 11.90
CA PHE A 782 22.32 -4.34 11.12
C PHE A 782 22.37 -2.87 10.72
N GLY A 783 21.86 -2.56 9.53
CA GLY A 783 21.56 -1.21 9.08
C GLY A 783 20.14 -0.78 9.47
N ALA A 784 19.14 -1.57 9.11
CA ALA A 784 17.72 -1.24 9.24
C ALA A 784 17.09 -1.86 10.51
N LEU A 785 17.30 -3.16 10.76
CA LEU A 785 16.86 -3.84 11.99
C LEU A 785 17.52 -3.24 13.24
N ARG A 786 18.59 -2.47 13.11
CA ARG A 786 19.14 -1.67 14.21
C ARG A 786 18.09 -0.75 14.85
N TYR A 787 17.06 -0.34 14.13
CA TYR A 787 15.99 0.52 14.63
C TYR A 787 14.77 -0.27 15.10
N HIS A 788 14.14 -1.01 14.20
CA HIS A 788 12.95 -1.82 14.44
C HIS A 788 12.74 -2.79 13.27
N ALA A 789 11.80 -3.72 13.40
CA ALA A 789 11.29 -4.51 12.29
C ALA A 789 10.02 -3.89 11.72
N GLU A 790 9.82 -4.00 10.41
CA GLU A 790 8.65 -3.51 9.68
C GLU A 790 7.62 -4.61 9.41
N SER A 791 8.07 -5.87 9.46
CA SER A 791 7.20 -7.03 9.41
C SER A 791 7.59 -8.12 10.40
N VAL A 792 6.59 -8.89 10.78
CA VAL A 792 6.68 -10.08 11.61
C VAL A 792 6.00 -11.22 10.87
N GLU A 793 6.65 -12.38 10.82
CA GLU A 793 6.09 -13.57 10.19
C GLU A 793 6.10 -14.76 11.17
N TRP A 794 5.02 -15.51 11.18
CA TRP A 794 4.88 -16.79 11.89
C TRP A 794 4.52 -17.87 10.89
N GLY A 795 5.19 -19.01 10.91
CA GLY A 795 4.77 -20.13 10.06
C GLY A 795 5.91 -21.03 9.64
N GLY A 796 5.80 -21.59 8.43
CA GLY A 796 6.76 -22.53 7.88
C GLY A 796 7.44 -22.05 6.59
N GLU A 797 8.68 -22.51 6.41
CA GLU A 797 9.47 -22.32 5.19
C GLU A 797 10.09 -23.67 4.80
N VAL A 798 9.93 -24.06 3.53
CA VAL A 798 10.60 -25.22 2.93
C VAL A 798 11.58 -24.74 1.87
N TYR A 799 12.77 -25.35 1.83
CA TYR A 799 13.71 -25.20 0.74
C TYR A 799 13.89 -26.52 0.00
N SER A 800 13.84 -26.46 -1.33
CA SER A 800 14.16 -27.57 -2.22
C SER A 800 14.47 -27.07 -3.63
N SER A 801 15.48 -27.67 -4.28
CA SER A 801 15.73 -27.40 -5.70
C SER A 801 14.63 -27.88 -6.65
N LYS A 802 13.62 -28.59 -6.14
CA LYS A 802 12.48 -29.12 -6.90
C LYS A 802 11.22 -28.26 -6.82
N ILE A 803 11.24 -27.19 -6.02
CA ILE A 803 10.14 -26.22 -5.95
C ILE A 803 9.95 -25.56 -7.31
N GLY A 804 8.70 -25.43 -7.76
CA GLY A 804 8.36 -25.00 -9.13
C GLY A 804 8.70 -26.02 -10.23
N THR A 805 9.00 -27.29 -9.90
CA THR A 805 9.26 -28.37 -10.86
C THR A 805 8.33 -29.57 -10.68
N HIS A 806 8.18 -30.40 -11.72
CA HIS A 806 7.43 -31.66 -11.66
C HIS A 806 8.35 -32.86 -11.92
N PRO A 807 8.38 -33.88 -11.05
CA PRO A 807 7.63 -33.96 -9.80
C PRO A 807 8.15 -33.01 -8.72
N HIS A 808 7.23 -32.46 -7.91
CA HIS A 808 7.56 -31.60 -6.78
C HIS A 808 8.34 -32.34 -5.67
N THR A 809 8.93 -31.61 -4.72
CA THR A 809 9.62 -32.22 -3.58
C THR A 809 8.66 -32.99 -2.67
N ALA A 810 9.12 -34.11 -2.13
CA ALA A 810 8.42 -34.84 -1.07
C ALA A 810 8.65 -34.24 0.33
N THR A 811 9.45 -33.16 0.43
CA THR A 811 9.69 -32.46 1.69
C THR A 811 8.40 -31.84 2.22
N ALA A 812 8.05 -32.15 3.46
CA ALA A 812 6.84 -31.71 4.11
C ALA A 812 7.06 -30.41 4.92
N MET A 813 6.00 -29.62 5.05
CA MET A 813 5.93 -28.46 5.94
C MET A 813 5.02 -28.76 7.14
N GLY A 814 5.39 -28.25 8.33
CA GLY A 814 4.68 -28.56 9.57
C GLY A 814 4.77 -30.05 9.90
N ASN A 815 3.63 -30.73 10.02
CA ASN A 815 3.57 -32.18 10.17
C ASN A 815 3.36 -32.94 8.84
N GLY A 816 3.30 -32.24 7.71
CA GLY A 816 3.03 -32.80 6.38
C GLY A 816 1.55 -32.96 6.01
N GLN A 817 0.63 -32.47 6.84
CA GLN A 817 -0.80 -32.41 6.54
C GLN A 817 -1.20 -31.00 6.15
N PHE A 818 -2.15 -30.89 5.22
CA PHE A 818 -2.80 -29.61 4.93
C PHE A 818 -3.67 -29.19 6.12
N PRO A 819 -3.72 -27.89 6.45
CA PRO A 819 -4.69 -27.37 7.40
C PRO A 819 -6.12 -27.50 6.85
N ASN A 820 -7.12 -27.61 7.72
CA ASN A 820 -8.53 -27.66 7.34
C ASN A 820 -9.43 -26.99 8.39
N TRP A 821 -10.71 -26.80 8.07
CA TRP A 821 -11.68 -26.16 8.97
C TRP A 821 -11.91 -26.92 10.30
N ASP A 822 -11.57 -28.21 10.35
CA ASP A 822 -11.70 -29.09 11.52
C ASP A 822 -10.39 -29.21 12.31
N ASP A 823 -9.37 -28.39 12.01
CA ASP A 823 -8.03 -28.44 12.60
C ASP A 823 -7.96 -27.91 14.05
N TYR A 824 -9.12 -27.80 14.71
CA TYR A 824 -9.27 -27.44 16.11
C TYR A 824 -8.43 -28.38 16.98
N GLY A 825 -7.28 -27.87 17.45
CA GLY A 825 -6.34 -28.63 18.28
C GLY A 825 -4.96 -28.87 17.66
N CYS A 826 -4.63 -28.19 16.55
CA CYS A 826 -3.33 -28.32 15.87
C CYS A 826 -3.05 -29.75 15.42
N ILE A 827 -3.94 -30.30 14.60
CA ILE A 827 -3.71 -31.52 13.85
C ILE A 827 -2.58 -31.27 12.84
N SER A 828 -2.66 -30.21 12.01
CA SER A 828 -1.56 -29.77 11.13
C SER A 828 -0.45 -29.00 11.88
N GLY A 829 0.50 -28.38 11.17
CA GLY A 829 1.44 -27.45 11.79
C GLY A 829 0.69 -26.23 12.32
N CYS A 830 1.10 -25.68 13.47
CA CYS A 830 0.41 -24.51 14.01
C CYS A 830 1.31 -23.58 14.82
N VAL A 831 0.90 -22.32 14.87
CA VAL A 831 1.42 -21.30 15.78
C VAL A 831 0.27 -20.70 16.58
N LYS A 832 0.43 -20.63 17.91
CA LYS A 832 -0.52 -20.00 18.85
C LYS A 832 0.15 -18.88 19.64
N ARG A 833 -0.63 -18.13 20.42
CA ARG A 833 -0.14 -17.01 21.27
C ARG A 833 0.81 -16.10 20.52
N MET A 834 0.44 -15.79 19.28
CA MET A 834 1.16 -14.86 18.42
C MET A 834 1.03 -13.48 19.03
N ARG A 835 2.15 -12.85 19.34
CA ARG A 835 2.17 -11.50 19.92
C ARG A 835 3.25 -10.67 19.26
N VAL A 836 2.95 -9.40 19.07
CA VAL A 836 3.92 -8.37 18.72
C VAL A 836 4.14 -7.44 19.89
N ARG A 837 5.29 -6.79 19.88
CA ARG A 837 5.58 -5.66 20.74
C ARG A 837 6.01 -4.50 19.87
N GLU A 838 5.34 -3.37 20.00
CA GLU A 838 5.73 -2.11 19.35
C GLU A 838 6.33 -1.17 20.40
N ASN A 839 5.70 -0.03 20.68
CA ASN A 839 6.19 0.97 21.63
C ASN A 839 5.78 0.75 23.10
N SER A 840 4.76 -0.08 23.36
CA SER A 840 4.38 -0.49 24.72
C SER A 840 5.22 -1.68 25.21
N LEU A 841 5.33 -1.86 26.53
CA LEU A 841 5.91 -3.08 27.10
C LEU A 841 4.98 -4.29 26.98
N ASP A 842 3.71 -4.05 26.68
CA ASP A 842 2.69 -5.09 26.61
C ASP A 842 2.78 -5.86 25.29
N LEU A 843 2.73 -7.19 25.41
CA LEU A 843 2.56 -8.09 24.28
C LEU A 843 1.10 -8.06 23.85
N ARG A 844 0.85 -7.82 22.56
CA ARG A 844 -0.51 -7.83 22.00
C ARG A 844 -0.57 -8.64 20.73
N PHE A 845 -1.75 -9.17 20.41
CA PHE A 845 -1.98 -9.67 19.07
C PHE A 845 -1.94 -8.47 18.09
N PRO A 846 -1.25 -8.57 16.94
CA PRO A 846 -1.24 -7.51 15.93
C PRO A 846 -2.66 -7.24 15.42
N GLU A 847 -2.99 -5.97 15.16
CA GLU A 847 -4.34 -5.58 14.72
C GLU A 847 -4.65 -6.05 13.29
N PHE A 848 -3.62 -6.16 12.45
CA PHE A 848 -3.74 -6.59 11.06
C PHE A 848 -2.77 -7.73 10.78
N VAL A 849 -3.31 -8.84 10.29
CA VAL A 849 -2.54 -10.02 9.87
C VAL A 849 -3.11 -10.58 8.57
N ASN A 850 -2.24 -11.12 7.73
CA ASN A 850 -2.62 -11.84 6.51
C ASN A 850 -2.05 -13.25 6.53
N ALA A 851 -2.87 -14.25 6.20
CA ALA A 851 -2.41 -15.61 5.97
C ALA A 851 -1.99 -15.76 4.51
N TYR A 852 -0.83 -16.37 4.26
CA TYR A 852 -0.23 -16.44 2.94
C TYR A 852 0.47 -17.79 2.68
N ALA A 853 0.26 -18.36 1.50
CA ALA A 853 1.02 -19.50 0.96
C ALA A 853 1.36 -19.28 -0.52
N ASP A 854 2.62 -19.48 -0.90
CA ASP A 854 3.08 -19.28 -2.29
C ASP A 854 2.78 -20.48 -3.22
N GLU A 855 2.79 -21.69 -2.69
CA GLU A 855 2.37 -22.90 -3.39
C GLU A 855 1.18 -23.56 -2.68
N TYR A 856 0.01 -22.90 -2.64
CA TYR A 856 -1.19 -23.35 -1.91
C TYR A 856 -1.61 -24.81 -2.20
N ARG A 857 -1.27 -25.36 -3.39
CA ARG A 857 -1.53 -26.76 -3.75
C ARG A 857 -0.57 -27.77 -3.10
N CYS A 858 0.60 -27.30 -2.66
CA CYS A 858 1.70 -28.08 -2.09
C CYS A 858 1.80 -27.86 -0.57
N TYR A 859 1.60 -26.62 -0.11
CA TYR A 859 1.52 -26.19 1.28
C TYR A 859 0.44 -25.11 1.41
N ASP A 860 -0.42 -25.24 2.39
CA ASP A 860 -1.58 -24.34 2.55
C ASP A 860 -1.62 -23.75 3.96
N VAL A 861 -2.47 -22.73 4.15
CA VAL A 861 -2.66 -22.00 5.39
C VAL A 861 -4.13 -21.93 5.80
N PHE A 862 -4.37 -21.85 7.10
CA PHE A 862 -5.69 -21.56 7.65
C PHE A 862 -5.53 -20.72 8.92
N TYR A 863 -6.26 -19.63 9.02
CA TYR A 863 -6.20 -18.70 10.14
C TYR A 863 -7.56 -18.60 10.81
N VAL A 864 -7.59 -18.65 12.14
CA VAL A 864 -8.82 -18.61 12.94
C VAL A 864 -8.68 -17.55 14.02
N GLU A 865 -9.49 -16.50 13.92
CA GLU A 865 -9.63 -15.48 14.95
C GLU A 865 -10.99 -15.53 15.65
N ASP A 866 -12.05 -15.82 14.90
CA ASP A 866 -13.39 -15.92 15.43
C ASP A 866 -13.61 -17.24 16.17
N TYR A 867 -14.45 -17.21 17.21
CA TYR A 867 -14.88 -18.39 17.98
C TYR A 867 -13.79 -19.10 18.81
N VAL A 868 -12.59 -18.53 18.90
CA VAL A 868 -11.47 -18.98 19.76
C VAL A 868 -11.10 -17.92 20.80
N GLU A 869 -10.53 -18.34 21.95
CA GLU A 869 -10.13 -17.39 23.01
C GLU A 869 -8.88 -16.56 22.63
N ASP A 870 -8.05 -17.08 21.73
CA ASP A 870 -6.83 -16.46 21.23
C ASP A 870 -6.62 -16.90 19.77
N PRO A 871 -6.27 -16.00 18.83
CA PRO A 871 -6.14 -16.37 17.42
C PRO A 871 -5.10 -17.48 17.20
N GLU A 872 -5.43 -18.38 16.27
CA GLU A 872 -4.63 -19.56 15.96
C GLU A 872 -4.30 -19.58 14.47
N PHE A 873 -3.05 -19.89 14.15
CA PHE A 873 -2.59 -20.02 12.77
C PHE A 873 -2.16 -21.45 12.49
N TYR A 874 -2.65 -22.01 11.39
CA TYR A 874 -2.41 -23.36 10.95
C TYR A 874 -1.76 -23.34 9.57
N TYR A 875 -0.80 -24.24 9.35
CA TYR A 875 -0.07 -24.31 8.10
C TYR A 875 0.49 -25.72 7.90
N GLY A 876 0.68 -26.12 6.64
CA GLY A 876 1.35 -27.38 6.34
C GLY A 876 1.01 -27.93 4.97
N GLY A 877 1.64 -29.06 4.68
CA GLY A 877 1.42 -29.79 3.43
C GLY A 877 2.52 -30.81 3.19
N PRO A 878 2.25 -31.87 2.42
CA PRO A 878 3.20 -32.95 2.18
C PRO A 878 4.29 -32.58 1.17
N GLY A 879 4.23 -31.39 0.56
CA GLY A 879 5.06 -31.01 -0.58
C GLY A 879 4.61 -31.71 -1.86
N LYS A 880 4.52 -33.04 -1.86
CA LYS A 880 4.07 -33.83 -3.01
C LYS A 880 2.72 -34.49 -2.73
N SER A 881 1.73 -34.22 -3.57
CA SER A 881 0.37 -34.77 -3.44
C SER A 881 -0.28 -34.98 -4.81
N LEU A 882 -1.53 -35.48 -4.85
CA LEU A 882 -2.31 -35.53 -6.09
C LEU A 882 -2.52 -34.12 -6.69
N TRP A 883 -2.58 -33.11 -5.83
CA TRP A 883 -2.83 -31.71 -6.17
C TRP A 883 -1.54 -30.93 -6.45
N CYS A 884 -0.40 -31.45 -5.98
CA CYS A 884 0.96 -30.97 -6.26
C CYS A 884 1.85 -32.12 -6.74
N PRO A 885 1.77 -32.50 -8.03
CA PRO A 885 2.38 -33.72 -8.58
C PRO A 885 3.91 -33.68 -8.79
#